data_AF-A0A3L7PU83-F1
#
_entry.id   AF-A0A3L7PU83-F1
#
_cell.length_a   1.000
_cell.length_b   1.000
_cell.length_c   1.000
_cell.angle_alpha   90.00
_cell.angle_beta   90.00
_cell.angle_gamma   90.00
#
_symmetry.space_group_name_H-M   'P 1'
#
loop_
_entity.id
_entity.type
_entity.pdbx_description
1 polymer ?
#
loop_
_entity_poly.entity_id
_entity_poly.type
_entity_poly.pdbx_seq_one_letter_code
_entity_poly.pdbx_strand_id
1 'polypeptide(L)'
;GMTVDSKGHVFIAQTDARNEVNGRAGTKKHGLAELENRAFLNRITSISFHADDAEQPKFFDLEPLPPNQPELGMALATPFAIQISDDDSTLVASASGSDKLFTVDATTGAVLGRVDVGAVPEGIALESSTGGKPSRAWVLNAAANTVSLVDLSDPASPKVTATVTLEDPTHPAVKHGRIAFSTAASSTTGTFSCASCHPDGHTDQLLWVLKTPIVTGGNQIMPRSTMPVRGLRDTAPFHWDGIPGDPYGGINSAHIRDGVPPSSKVDQPESTTRHLIDGGLASTMSKEGDKSVNDEGKAGKLTAKERDDMAKFLLSVPYPPAQRRAFNNVLSSAAAKGFKLFHIDGDNDPGKSQPNRCGDCHRMPFLVSTNTPGTGMDAPTWRGAYDRWLILPQGRLNIIDFDFYQRVAEQGAPERNVWQFSWGGRKRFDPVWDMVLEGSTGFSGAFARQVTLNQKSADAALTIDLLNALEQAARDGSVVLQGEGVFIENGKATPVALQFDPQFEGGTYTKTFGDRESFSRATLTSLASNGSFVGTFTGRLGSKVDYDHPQPALWTLGPIEQQRGKQEFPILFGTNTSMTMSGRHIQPDAQIIVDGHRVSGSVNCENETVKVELAKLPDLGMHFLQIQNSNGLASNDFIFHVAEKDPAATDPKSQTLGDILRQSKWDRLIGTWVDADSKGAALKSIYSWKIKDRVIESTSQEANNESVALMAVNAESGEVFHIGADRNGTSFSGKWELSNDGDAVLEVGFTSGTGEKGSIKIRYHLPNDDTLELAIELPQPITIKMIRLKEAVAP
;
A
#
# COMPACT_ATOMS: atom_id res chain seq x y z
N GLY A 1 27.86 6.44 2.61
CA GLY A 1 28.44 7.77 2.28
C GLY A 1 29.76 7.59 1.56
N MET A 2 30.26 8.62 0.87
CA MET A 2 31.50 8.53 0.10
C MET A 2 32.37 9.78 0.30
N THR A 3 33.69 9.61 0.34
CA THR A 3 34.69 10.70 0.33
C THR A 3 35.87 10.31 -0.56
N VAL A 4 36.64 11.29 -1.02
CA VAL A 4 37.80 11.08 -1.90
C VAL A 4 38.99 11.86 -1.35
N ASP A 5 40.17 11.23 -1.29
CA ASP A 5 41.42 11.85 -0.84
C ASP A 5 42.08 12.69 -1.96
N SER A 6 43.15 13.43 -1.64
CA SER A 6 43.84 14.27 -2.63
C SER A 6 44.53 13.49 -3.77
N LYS A 7 44.67 12.17 -3.62
CA LYS A 7 45.26 11.24 -4.61
C LYS A 7 44.20 10.53 -5.45
N GLY A 8 42.91 10.78 -5.20
CA GLY A 8 41.82 10.12 -5.91
C GLY A 8 41.42 8.76 -5.34
N HIS A 9 41.87 8.39 -4.13
CA HIS A 9 41.36 7.20 -3.46
C HIS A 9 39.95 7.45 -2.95
N VAL A 10 39.04 6.54 -3.27
CA VAL A 10 37.64 6.61 -2.89
C VAL A 10 37.41 5.77 -1.64
N PHE A 11 36.77 6.36 -0.63
CA PHE A 11 36.34 5.66 0.58
C PHE A 11 34.81 5.66 0.69
N ILE A 12 34.22 4.49 0.92
CA ILE A 12 32.77 4.29 0.98
C ILE A 12 32.41 3.67 2.32
N ALA A 13 31.66 4.40 3.15
CA ALA A 13 31.02 3.86 4.34
C ALA A 13 29.81 3.02 3.91
N GLN A 14 29.79 1.74 4.30
CA GLN A 14 28.79 0.78 3.85
C GLN A 14 28.51 -0.33 4.87
N THR A 15 27.41 -1.04 4.62
CA THR A 15 27.10 -2.34 5.22
C THR A 15 27.18 -3.42 4.16
N ASP A 16 27.78 -4.55 4.49
CA ASP A 16 27.88 -5.71 3.62
C ASP A 16 27.01 -6.84 4.17
N ALA A 17 26.00 -7.25 3.41
CA ALA A 17 25.02 -8.22 3.87
C ALA A 17 25.59 -9.65 3.85
N ARG A 18 25.14 -10.48 4.81
CA ARG A 18 25.54 -11.89 4.95
C ARG A 18 24.40 -12.85 4.61
N ASN A 19 23.50 -12.46 3.71
CA ASN A 19 22.32 -13.26 3.37
C ASN A 19 22.68 -14.59 2.67
N GLU A 20 23.87 -14.73 2.09
CA GLU A 20 24.43 -15.98 1.57
C GLU A 20 24.77 -17.01 2.67
N VAL A 21 24.99 -16.54 3.91
CA VAL A 21 25.32 -17.40 5.06
C VAL A 21 24.10 -18.19 5.53
N ASN A 22 22.91 -17.56 5.62
CA ASN A 22 21.66 -18.26 5.95
C ASN A 22 20.72 -18.52 4.77
N GLY A 23 21.03 -18.04 3.57
CA GLY A 23 20.23 -18.17 2.34
C GLY A 23 20.19 -19.57 1.71
N ARG A 24 20.73 -20.60 2.36
CA ARG A 24 20.75 -22.00 1.87
C ARG A 24 19.59 -22.84 2.41
N ALA A 25 18.39 -22.26 2.46
CA ALA A 25 17.16 -23.02 2.71
C ALA A 25 17.01 -24.12 1.65
N GLY A 26 16.69 -25.33 2.07
CA GLY A 26 16.51 -26.54 1.24
C GLY A 26 17.71 -27.45 1.29
N THR A 27 18.87 -26.91 0.91
CA THR A 27 20.09 -27.70 0.78
C THR A 27 20.74 -27.96 2.14
N LYS A 28 20.76 -26.95 3.01
CA LYS A 28 21.41 -27.06 4.33
C LYS A 28 20.49 -26.79 5.52
N LYS A 29 19.21 -26.46 5.27
CA LYS A 29 18.20 -26.15 6.31
C LYS A 29 18.68 -25.08 7.32
N HIS A 30 19.45 -24.09 6.84
CA HIS A 30 19.91 -22.98 7.66
C HIS A 30 18.73 -22.15 8.20
N GLY A 31 19.00 -21.40 9.28
CA GLY A 31 18.09 -20.43 9.89
C GLY A 31 18.84 -19.24 10.46
N LEU A 32 18.38 -18.71 11.61
CA LEU A 32 19.01 -17.55 12.25
C LEU A 32 20.34 -17.88 12.93
N ALA A 33 20.58 -19.15 13.30
CA ALA A 33 21.78 -19.60 13.99
C ALA A 33 23.05 -19.23 13.22
N GLU A 34 23.04 -19.48 11.89
CA GLU A 34 24.17 -19.25 11.00
C GLU A 34 24.50 -17.76 10.82
N LEU A 35 23.53 -16.86 11.04
CA LEU A 35 23.81 -15.42 11.03
C LEU A 35 24.51 -14.94 12.29
N GLU A 36 24.42 -15.67 13.41
CA GLU A 36 25.00 -15.30 14.70
C GLU A 36 24.51 -13.93 15.22
N ASN A 37 23.30 -13.51 14.83
CA ASN A 37 22.77 -12.14 15.01
C ASN A 37 23.70 -11.05 14.44
N ARG A 38 24.26 -11.34 13.27
CA ARG A 38 25.21 -10.50 12.55
C ARG A 38 24.88 -10.52 11.06
N ALA A 39 23.73 -9.96 10.71
CA ALA A 39 23.21 -9.94 9.34
C ALA A 39 24.06 -9.08 8.38
N PHE A 40 24.73 -8.06 8.92
CA PHE A 40 25.58 -7.13 8.17
C PHE A 40 26.96 -7.00 8.82
N LEU A 41 27.98 -6.85 7.98
CA LEU A 41 29.31 -6.37 8.36
C LEU A 41 29.37 -4.86 8.14
N ASN A 42 29.79 -4.11 9.16
CA ASN A 42 29.96 -2.67 9.06
C ASN A 42 31.38 -2.38 8.59
N ARG A 43 31.52 -1.71 7.44
CA ARG A 43 32.79 -1.59 6.72
C ARG A 43 33.01 -0.20 6.14
N ILE A 44 34.27 0.13 5.90
CA ILE A 44 34.67 1.14 4.92
C ILE A 44 35.37 0.43 3.77
N THR A 45 34.90 0.64 2.55
CA THR A 45 35.59 0.18 1.33
C THR A 45 36.53 1.27 0.85
N SER A 46 37.79 0.92 0.60
CA SER A 46 38.81 1.78 0.00
C SER A 46 39.12 1.29 -1.40
N ILE A 47 39.05 2.18 -2.39
CA ILE A 47 39.28 1.89 -3.80
C ILE A 47 40.30 2.89 -4.34
N SER A 48 41.44 2.38 -4.80
CA SER A 48 42.43 3.17 -5.53
C SER A 48 42.15 3.09 -7.03
N PHE A 49 42.57 4.11 -7.77
CA PHE A 49 42.43 4.17 -9.21
C PHE A 49 43.80 4.36 -9.86
N HIS A 50 44.04 3.65 -10.95
CA HIS A 50 45.17 3.89 -11.83
C HIS A 50 44.62 4.38 -13.18
N ALA A 51 44.72 5.69 -13.42
CA ALA A 51 43.95 6.37 -14.46
C ALA A 51 42.44 6.13 -14.25
N ASP A 52 41.73 5.61 -15.26
CA ASP A 52 40.28 5.35 -15.18
C ASP A 52 39.94 3.93 -14.68
N ASP A 53 40.96 3.10 -14.42
CA ASP A 53 40.78 1.71 -13.97
C ASP A 53 40.80 1.63 -12.43
N ALA A 54 39.71 1.09 -11.87
CA ALA A 54 39.62 0.81 -10.45
C ALA A 54 40.49 -0.39 -10.07
N GLU A 55 41.30 -0.25 -9.02
CA GLU A 55 41.99 -1.37 -8.39
C GLU A 55 41.02 -2.24 -7.57
N GLN A 56 41.50 -3.40 -7.11
CA GLN A 56 40.73 -4.27 -6.25
C GLN A 56 40.33 -3.56 -4.93
N PRO A 57 39.04 -3.56 -4.57
CA PRO A 57 38.59 -2.95 -3.33
C PRO A 57 39.27 -3.56 -2.10
N LYS A 58 39.66 -2.71 -1.15
CA LYS A 58 40.13 -3.11 0.19
C LYS A 58 39.03 -2.82 1.20
N PHE A 59 38.74 -3.78 2.08
CA PHE A 59 37.73 -3.62 3.12
C PHE A 59 38.38 -3.35 4.47
N PHE A 60 37.98 -2.26 5.10
CA PHE A 60 38.28 -1.95 6.50
C PHE A 60 37.10 -2.42 7.36
N ASP A 61 37.28 -3.55 8.04
CA ASP A 61 36.30 -4.06 8.99
C ASP A 61 36.30 -3.17 10.24
N LEU A 62 35.17 -2.54 10.54
CA LEU A 62 35.05 -1.60 11.66
C LEU A 62 34.91 -2.31 13.01
N GLU A 63 34.73 -3.63 12.98
CA GLU A 63 34.42 -4.51 14.10
C GLU A 63 35.07 -5.88 13.85
N PRO A 64 35.29 -6.70 14.90
CA PRO A 64 35.74 -8.08 14.70
C PRO A 64 34.82 -8.86 13.76
N LEU A 65 35.43 -9.68 12.89
CA LEU A 65 34.70 -10.58 12.01
C LEU A 65 34.14 -11.80 12.78
N PRO A 66 32.94 -12.29 12.40
CA PRO A 66 32.39 -13.54 12.94
C PRO A 66 33.37 -14.71 12.91
N PRO A 67 33.38 -15.58 13.93
CA PRO A 67 32.38 -15.66 15.02
C PRO A 67 32.58 -14.65 16.16
N ASN A 68 33.66 -13.85 16.11
CA ASN A 68 33.90 -12.82 17.12
C ASN A 68 32.90 -11.66 16.94
N GLN A 69 32.44 -11.11 18.07
CA GLN A 69 31.50 -9.99 18.11
C GLN A 69 32.20 -8.78 18.76
N PRO A 70 31.81 -7.54 18.41
CA PRO A 70 32.27 -6.39 19.16
C PRO A 70 31.81 -6.48 20.63
N GLU A 71 32.60 -5.90 21.53
CA GLU A 71 32.17 -5.70 22.91
C GLU A 71 30.93 -4.79 22.98
N LEU A 72 30.15 -4.90 24.05
CA LEU A 72 28.94 -4.12 24.23
C LEU A 72 29.25 -2.61 24.15
N GLY A 73 28.53 -1.90 23.29
CA GLY A 73 28.71 -0.45 23.08
C GLY A 73 29.87 -0.06 22.17
N MET A 74 30.66 -1.03 21.68
CA MET A 74 31.81 -0.80 20.80
C MET A 74 31.50 -0.94 19.31
N ALA A 75 30.31 -1.44 18.97
CA ALA A 75 29.84 -1.56 17.60
C ALA A 75 29.74 -0.19 16.90
N LEU A 76 29.92 -0.21 15.58
CA LEU A 76 29.83 0.92 14.66
C LEU A 76 28.79 0.60 13.60
N ALA A 77 27.57 0.29 14.06
CA ALA A 77 26.46 -0.16 13.24
C ALA A 77 26.00 0.89 12.22
N THR A 78 25.79 0.44 10.99
CA THR A 78 25.31 1.26 9.88
C THR A 78 26.19 2.49 9.62
N PRO A 79 27.45 2.31 9.18
CA PRO A 79 28.30 3.42 8.76
C PRO A 79 27.61 4.24 7.66
N PHE A 80 27.48 5.55 7.85
CA PHE A 80 26.64 6.39 6.99
C PHE A 80 27.41 7.52 6.32
N ALA A 81 27.65 8.64 7.00
CA ALA A 81 28.47 9.73 6.48
C ALA A 81 29.96 9.47 6.76
N ILE A 82 30.81 9.91 5.83
CA ILE A 82 32.27 9.80 5.90
C ILE A 82 32.90 11.04 5.25
N GLN A 83 33.96 11.56 5.84
CA GLN A 83 34.81 12.64 5.34
C GLN A 83 36.28 12.25 5.56
N ILE A 84 37.18 12.85 4.78
CA ILE A 84 38.63 12.69 4.96
C ILE A 84 39.26 14.04 5.32
N SER A 85 40.26 14.04 6.20
CA SER A 85 41.04 15.23 6.55
C SER A 85 41.88 15.74 5.37
N ASP A 86 42.21 17.03 5.35
CA ASP A 86 42.92 17.67 4.22
C ASP A 86 44.35 17.15 4.03
N ASP A 87 44.92 16.49 5.05
CA ASP A 87 46.22 15.80 4.96
C ASP A 87 46.10 14.32 4.54
N ASP A 88 44.91 13.87 4.16
CA ASP A 88 44.55 12.50 3.78
C ASP A 88 44.82 11.43 4.85
N SER A 89 45.12 11.81 6.09
CA SER A 89 45.57 10.85 7.12
C SER A 89 44.43 10.19 7.88
N THR A 90 43.32 10.89 8.06
CA THR A 90 42.24 10.48 8.98
C THR A 90 40.89 10.55 8.28
N LEU A 91 40.18 9.42 8.28
CA LEU A 91 38.77 9.36 7.94
C LEU A 91 37.95 9.67 9.19
N VAL A 92 36.90 10.47 9.04
CA VAL A 92 35.92 10.79 10.07
C VAL A 92 34.56 10.32 9.58
N ALA A 93 33.96 9.37 10.30
CA ALA A 93 32.74 8.71 9.87
C ALA A 93 31.71 8.62 11.00
N SER A 94 30.46 8.42 10.62
CA SER A 94 29.32 8.25 11.53
C SER A 94 28.79 6.83 11.44
N ALA A 95 28.36 6.28 12.58
CA ALA A 95 27.66 5.00 12.67
C ALA A 95 26.21 5.30 13.09
N SER A 96 25.30 5.36 12.11
CA SER A 96 23.95 5.87 12.32
C SER A 96 23.13 4.99 13.26
N GLY A 97 23.34 3.67 13.23
CA GLY A 97 22.67 2.74 14.13
C GLY A 97 23.27 2.71 15.54
N SER A 98 24.49 3.21 15.73
CA SER A 98 25.17 3.21 17.04
C SER A 98 25.24 4.58 17.70
N ASP A 99 24.67 5.62 17.08
CA ASP A 99 24.69 7.01 17.57
C ASP A 99 26.10 7.52 17.85
N LYS A 100 27.07 7.19 16.99
CA LYS A 100 28.50 7.51 17.18
C LYS A 100 29.10 8.26 16.00
N LEU A 101 30.04 9.16 16.32
CA LEU A 101 31.10 9.60 15.41
C LEU A 101 32.37 8.81 15.75
N PHE A 102 33.13 8.40 14.74
CA PHE A 102 34.40 7.70 14.91
C PHE A 102 35.44 8.14 13.89
N THR A 103 36.70 7.92 14.23
CA THR A 103 37.87 8.28 13.42
C THR A 103 38.62 7.01 13.03
N VAL A 104 39.19 7.00 11.84
CA VAL A 104 39.90 5.85 11.27
C VAL A 104 41.18 6.34 10.60
N ASP A 105 42.27 5.62 10.80
CA ASP A 105 43.50 5.84 10.03
C ASP A 105 43.25 5.46 8.56
N ALA A 106 43.39 6.42 7.65
CA ALA A 106 43.00 6.26 6.24
C ALA A 106 43.86 5.22 5.49
N THR A 107 45.06 4.92 5.99
CA THR A 107 46.00 3.99 5.36
C THR A 107 45.76 2.55 5.81
N THR A 108 45.60 2.36 7.11
CA THR A 108 45.52 1.03 7.74
C THR A 108 44.09 0.56 7.95
N GLY A 109 43.12 1.47 7.96
CA GLY A 109 41.74 1.18 8.32
C GLY A 109 41.51 0.97 9.82
N ALA A 110 42.52 1.25 10.67
CA ALA A 110 42.40 1.08 12.11
C ALA A 110 41.49 2.17 12.71
N VAL A 111 40.48 1.77 13.49
CA VAL A 111 39.64 2.72 14.25
C VAL A 111 40.48 3.34 15.37
N LEU A 112 40.64 4.67 15.33
CA LEU A 112 41.49 5.43 16.26
C LEU A 112 40.72 5.81 17.53
N GLY A 113 39.51 6.35 17.36
CA GLY A 113 38.68 6.86 18.45
C GLY A 113 37.21 6.90 18.06
N ARG A 114 36.34 7.07 19.05
CA ARG A 114 34.89 7.18 18.87
C ARG A 114 34.25 7.96 20.01
N VAL A 115 33.13 8.61 19.73
CA VAL A 115 32.36 9.39 20.71
C VAL A 115 30.86 9.27 20.41
N ASP A 116 30.05 9.24 21.46
CA ASP A 116 28.59 9.28 21.34
C ASP A 116 28.13 10.66 20.88
N VAL A 117 27.16 10.69 19.97
CA VAL A 117 26.50 11.90 19.48
C VAL A 117 24.98 11.75 19.62
N GLY A 118 24.19 12.64 19.01
CA GLY A 118 22.73 12.49 19.03
C GLY A 118 22.27 11.37 18.11
N ALA A 119 21.00 10.98 18.24
CA ALA A 119 20.45 9.83 17.54
C ALA A 119 20.49 9.94 16.01
N VAL A 120 20.91 8.84 15.37
CA VAL A 120 20.98 8.64 13.91
C VAL A 120 21.83 9.71 13.21
N PRO A 121 23.15 9.75 13.47
CA PRO A 121 24.06 10.68 12.80
C PRO A 121 24.22 10.32 11.31
N GLU A 122 23.86 11.24 10.41
CA GLU A 122 23.81 10.99 8.96
C GLU A 122 24.54 12.06 8.11
N GLY A 123 25.01 13.14 8.74
CA GLY A 123 25.77 14.20 8.05
C GLY A 123 26.99 14.63 8.85
N ILE A 124 28.09 14.93 8.16
CA ILE A 124 29.34 15.42 8.75
C ILE A 124 29.84 16.60 7.91
N ALA A 125 30.13 17.72 8.57
CA ALA A 125 30.98 18.78 8.03
C ALA A 125 32.28 18.82 8.84
N LEU A 126 33.41 18.56 8.18
CA LEU A 126 34.73 18.43 8.80
C LEU A 126 35.54 19.73 8.65
N GLU A 127 36.22 20.14 9.73
CA GLU A 127 37.17 21.24 9.73
C GLU A 127 38.58 20.71 10.03
N SER A 128 39.51 21.00 9.13
CA SER A 128 40.93 20.67 9.29
C SER A 128 41.71 21.87 9.84
N SER A 129 42.74 21.59 10.63
CA SER A 129 43.74 22.56 11.06
C SER A 129 44.58 23.07 9.87
N THR A 130 45.38 24.12 10.07
CA THR A 130 46.31 24.61 9.04
C THR A 130 47.32 23.58 8.55
N GLY A 131 47.60 22.53 9.35
CA GLY A 131 48.45 21.41 8.98
C GLY A 131 47.71 20.26 8.29
N GLY A 132 46.41 20.43 7.99
CA GLY A 132 45.55 19.47 7.30
C GLY A 132 44.95 18.36 8.19
N LYS A 133 45.43 18.20 9.43
CA LYS A 133 44.83 17.28 10.41
C LYS A 133 43.42 17.70 10.81
N PRO A 134 42.50 16.76 11.11
CA PRO A 134 41.16 17.11 11.57
C PRO A 134 41.23 17.89 12.89
N SER A 135 40.33 18.84 13.08
CA SER A 135 40.28 19.69 14.28
C SER A 135 38.91 19.73 14.92
N ARG A 136 37.84 19.83 14.12
CA ARG A 136 36.46 19.80 14.59
C ARG A 136 35.54 19.15 13.56
N ALA A 137 34.40 18.63 14.00
CA ALA A 137 33.33 18.19 13.11
C ALA A 137 31.95 18.66 13.61
N TRP A 138 31.08 19.00 12.68
CA TRP A 138 29.66 19.23 12.91
C TRP A 138 28.88 18.01 12.42
N VAL A 139 28.11 17.38 13.29
CA VAL A 139 27.42 16.12 13.02
C VAL A 139 25.91 16.35 13.07
N LEU A 140 25.22 16.13 11.95
CA LEU A 140 23.76 16.18 11.89
C LEU A 140 23.18 14.86 12.44
N ASN A 141 22.52 14.96 13.59
CA ASN A 141 21.81 13.85 14.22
C ASN A 141 20.35 13.85 13.73
N ALA A 142 20.10 13.13 12.64
CA ALA A 142 18.90 13.30 11.81
C ALA A 142 17.59 12.92 12.52
N ALA A 143 17.59 11.88 13.36
CA ALA A 143 16.40 11.50 14.13
C ALA A 143 16.25 12.27 15.45
N ALA A 144 17.35 12.80 16.00
CA ALA A 144 17.29 13.67 17.18
C ALA A 144 16.91 15.12 16.84
N ASN A 145 17.05 15.54 15.58
CA ASN A 145 16.96 16.94 15.13
C ASN A 145 17.91 17.84 15.94
N THR A 146 19.17 17.44 16.03
CA THR A 146 20.23 18.22 16.68
C THR A 146 21.50 18.21 15.82
N VAL A 147 22.41 19.15 16.09
CA VAL A 147 23.77 19.16 15.52
C VAL A 147 24.78 19.07 16.66
N SER A 148 25.64 18.06 16.65
CA SER A 148 26.74 17.92 17.61
C SER A 148 28.00 18.58 17.08
N LEU A 149 28.65 19.42 17.88
CA LEU A 149 30.00 19.93 17.63
C LEU A 149 31.01 19.05 18.36
N VAL A 150 31.92 18.44 17.61
CA VAL A 150 32.92 17.50 18.12
C VAL A 150 34.32 18.07 17.95
N ASP A 151 35.12 18.06 19.01
CA ASP A 151 36.56 18.31 18.99
C ASP A 151 37.29 17.05 18.51
N LEU A 152 38.12 17.21 17.49
CA LEU A 152 38.92 16.18 16.83
C LEU A 152 40.43 16.47 16.89
N SER A 153 40.86 17.41 17.74
CA SER A 153 42.27 17.76 17.92
C SER A 153 43.14 16.56 18.35
N ASP A 154 42.56 15.59 19.06
CA ASP A 154 43.09 14.25 19.26
C ASP A 154 42.14 13.21 18.64
N PRO A 155 42.45 12.68 17.44
CA PRO A 155 41.63 11.67 16.77
C PRO A 155 41.42 10.39 17.57
N ALA A 156 42.31 10.06 18.52
CA ALA A 156 42.13 8.89 19.39
C ALA A 156 41.13 9.14 20.54
N SER A 157 40.82 10.41 20.84
CA SER A 157 39.91 10.82 21.93
C SER A 157 38.97 11.95 21.50
N PRO A 158 38.10 11.72 20.49
CA PRO A 158 37.12 12.72 20.07
C PRO A 158 36.13 13.06 21.19
N LYS A 159 35.67 14.32 21.26
CA LYS A 159 34.78 14.80 22.34
C LYS A 159 33.70 15.74 21.84
N VAL A 160 32.44 15.50 22.20
CA VAL A 160 31.37 16.47 21.98
C VAL A 160 31.57 17.67 22.90
N THR A 161 31.60 18.87 22.31
CA THR A 161 31.77 20.14 23.04
C THR A 161 30.50 20.97 23.10
N ALA A 162 29.56 20.76 22.16
CA ALA A 162 28.24 21.39 22.17
C ALA A 162 27.21 20.57 21.38
N THR A 163 25.93 20.80 21.67
CA THR A 163 24.80 20.25 20.89
C THR A 163 23.79 21.37 20.64
N VAL A 164 23.47 21.62 19.37
CA VAL A 164 22.48 22.60 18.93
C VAL A 164 21.17 21.89 18.64
N THR A 165 20.06 22.33 19.25
CA THR A 165 18.73 21.77 18.96
C THR A 165 18.12 22.48 17.75
N LEU A 166 17.53 21.70 16.84
CA LEU A 166 16.81 22.21 15.66
C LEU A 166 15.30 22.17 15.93
N GLU A 167 14.54 23.00 15.21
CA GLU A 167 13.07 22.92 15.23
C GLU A 167 12.61 21.63 14.56
N ASP A 168 11.64 20.96 15.20
CA ASP A 168 11.10 19.68 14.74
C ASP A 168 9.60 19.61 15.06
N PRO A 169 8.72 19.76 14.05
CA PRO A 169 7.28 19.67 14.23
C PRO A 169 6.77 18.22 14.30
N THR A 170 7.65 17.22 14.19
CA THR A 170 7.26 15.80 14.21
C THR A 170 6.58 15.44 15.53
N HIS A 171 5.51 14.67 15.47
CA HIS A 171 4.84 14.14 16.66
C HIS A 171 5.87 13.47 17.60
N PRO A 172 5.97 13.83 18.90
CA PRO A 172 7.05 13.38 19.77
C PRO A 172 7.23 11.85 19.86
N ALA A 173 6.11 11.11 19.93
CA ALA A 173 6.16 9.64 19.92
C ALA A 173 6.68 9.06 18.59
N VAL A 174 6.39 9.70 17.45
CA VAL A 174 6.88 9.27 16.13
C VAL A 174 8.39 9.49 16.04
N LYS A 175 8.88 10.63 16.56
CA LYS A 175 10.33 10.91 16.67
C LYS A 175 11.03 9.84 17.51
N HIS A 176 10.52 9.57 18.71
CA HIS A 176 11.09 8.54 19.60
C HIS A 176 11.02 7.14 18.97
N GLY A 177 9.93 6.84 18.27
CA GLY A 177 9.77 5.59 17.54
C GLY A 177 10.76 5.42 16.39
N ARG A 178 11.06 6.50 15.65
CA ARG A 178 12.13 6.51 14.63
C ARG A 178 13.50 6.20 15.23
N ILE A 179 13.81 6.78 16.40
CA ILE A 179 15.06 6.49 17.13
C ILE A 179 15.11 5.00 17.53
N ALA A 180 14.02 4.48 18.11
CA ALA A 180 13.93 3.07 18.50
C ALA A 180 14.02 2.10 17.31
N PHE A 181 13.51 2.50 16.14
CA PHE A 181 13.61 1.71 14.90
C PHE A 181 15.04 1.67 14.34
N SER A 182 15.76 2.79 14.43
CA SER A 182 17.10 2.92 13.87
C SER A 182 18.22 2.46 14.80
N THR A 183 17.97 2.33 16.10
CA THR A 183 19.03 1.96 17.07
C THR A 183 19.43 0.49 16.95
N ALA A 184 20.74 0.25 16.86
CA ALA A 184 21.31 -1.08 16.83
C ALA A 184 21.31 -1.76 18.20
N ALA A 185 21.04 -1.02 19.28
CA ALA A 185 20.79 -1.56 20.61
C ALA A 185 19.59 -2.54 20.66
N SER A 186 18.72 -2.49 19.64
CA SER A 186 17.65 -3.47 19.44
C SER A 186 18.16 -4.88 19.13
N SER A 187 19.36 -5.02 18.55
CA SER A 187 20.01 -6.32 18.30
C SER A 187 20.84 -6.80 19.49
N THR A 188 20.95 -8.12 19.69
CA THR A 188 21.79 -8.70 20.75
C THR A 188 23.25 -8.26 20.62
N THR A 189 23.80 -8.25 19.41
CA THR A 189 25.21 -7.89 19.12
C THR A 189 25.45 -6.39 19.04
N GLY A 190 24.40 -5.57 18.91
CA GLY A 190 24.54 -4.12 18.77
C GLY A 190 24.99 -3.65 17.38
N THR A 191 24.96 -4.52 16.36
CA THR A 191 25.64 -4.27 15.09
C THR A 191 24.74 -3.93 13.90
N PHE A 192 23.42 -4.02 14.07
CA PHE A 192 22.43 -3.67 13.07
C PHE A 192 21.09 -3.35 13.76
N SER A 193 20.18 -2.71 13.04
CA SER A 193 18.86 -2.31 13.54
C SER A 193 17.75 -2.70 12.55
N CYS A 194 16.50 -2.37 12.87
CA CYS A 194 15.41 -2.54 11.92
C CYS A 194 15.67 -1.74 10.64
N ALA A 195 16.25 -0.55 10.76
CA ALA A 195 16.63 0.29 9.62
C ALA A 195 17.73 -0.32 8.73
N SER A 196 18.49 -1.32 9.18
CA SER A 196 19.49 -1.98 8.33
C SER A 196 18.84 -2.85 7.24
N CYS A 197 17.76 -3.57 7.57
CA CYS A 197 16.96 -4.31 6.58
C CYS A 197 15.91 -3.42 5.89
N HIS A 198 15.47 -2.36 6.58
CA HIS A 198 14.45 -1.43 6.11
C HIS A 198 14.99 0.00 5.96
N PRO A 199 16.01 0.24 5.11
CA PRO A 199 16.65 1.55 4.98
C PRO A 199 15.63 2.60 4.51
N ASP A 200 15.53 3.73 5.20
CA ASP A 200 14.54 4.80 4.94
C ASP A 200 13.08 4.30 4.90
N GLY A 201 12.78 3.28 5.71
CA GLY A 201 11.49 2.60 5.75
C GLY A 201 11.21 1.71 4.52
N HIS A 202 12.23 1.50 3.69
CA HIS A 202 12.15 0.75 2.45
C HIS A 202 12.56 -0.72 2.64
N THR A 203 13.12 -1.34 1.60
CA THR A 203 13.60 -2.73 1.59
C THR A 203 15.06 -2.77 1.17
N ASP A 204 15.85 -3.64 1.81
CA ASP A 204 17.21 -3.99 1.41
C ASP A 204 17.28 -4.76 0.07
N GLN A 205 16.13 -5.22 -0.44
CA GLN A 205 16.01 -6.01 -1.66
C GLN A 205 16.83 -7.30 -1.62
N LEU A 206 16.91 -7.92 -0.45
CA LEU A 206 17.57 -9.20 -0.21
C LEU A 206 16.57 -10.29 0.17
N LEU A 207 17.00 -11.55 0.06
CA LEU A 207 16.26 -12.72 0.51
C LEU A 207 16.87 -13.25 1.79
N TRP A 208 16.03 -13.45 2.81
CA TRP A 208 16.46 -13.88 4.13
C TRP A 208 15.71 -15.12 4.58
N VAL A 209 16.40 -16.05 5.24
CA VAL A 209 15.77 -17.15 5.98
C VAL A 209 15.64 -16.70 7.44
N LEU A 210 14.63 -15.87 7.69
CA LEU A 210 14.27 -15.39 9.03
C LEU A 210 13.37 -16.41 9.72
N LYS A 211 13.21 -16.35 11.05
CA LYS A 211 12.39 -17.30 11.82
C LYS A 211 10.88 -17.13 11.56
N THR A 212 10.43 -17.44 10.34
CA THR A 212 9.03 -17.45 9.92
C THR A 212 8.46 -18.86 10.05
N PRO A 213 7.12 -19.03 10.03
CA PRO A 213 6.51 -20.35 10.03
C PRO A 213 6.93 -21.20 8.83
N ILE A 214 6.99 -22.51 9.04
CA ILE A 214 7.06 -23.49 7.94
C ILE A 214 5.69 -23.53 7.30
N VAL A 215 5.64 -23.33 5.98
CA VAL A 215 4.37 -23.31 5.25
C VAL A 215 3.73 -24.70 5.24
N THR A 216 2.39 -24.77 5.16
CA THR A 216 1.68 -26.07 5.14
C THR A 216 2.23 -26.97 4.02
N GLY A 217 2.64 -28.18 4.38
CA GLY A 217 3.27 -29.15 3.45
C GLY A 217 4.77 -28.96 3.23
N GLY A 218 5.36 -27.89 3.76
CA GLY A 218 6.81 -27.68 3.83
C GLY A 218 7.45 -28.43 5.00
N ASN A 219 8.78 -28.57 4.96
CA ASN A 219 9.57 -29.19 6.03
C ASN A 219 10.71 -28.29 6.52
N GLN A 220 10.67 -27.01 6.16
CA GLN A 220 11.67 -26.00 6.51
C GLN A 220 11.14 -24.58 6.28
N ILE A 221 11.85 -23.61 6.82
CA ILE A 221 11.57 -22.20 6.60
C ILE A 221 11.95 -21.83 5.15
N MET A 222 11.06 -21.10 4.48
CA MET A 222 11.31 -20.59 3.14
C MET A 222 11.87 -19.15 3.24
N PRO A 223 12.79 -18.76 2.35
CA PRO A 223 13.29 -17.39 2.34
C PRO A 223 12.17 -16.39 2.04
N ARG A 224 12.30 -15.19 2.58
CA ARG A 224 11.41 -14.06 2.36
C ARG A 224 12.21 -12.85 1.94
N SER A 225 11.68 -12.12 0.96
CA SER A 225 12.14 -10.77 0.65
C SER A 225 11.66 -9.80 1.72
N THR A 226 12.52 -8.86 2.09
CA THR A 226 12.17 -7.82 3.06
C THR A 226 11.05 -6.93 2.50
N MET A 227 10.00 -6.72 3.28
CA MET A 227 8.89 -5.83 2.91
C MET A 227 9.15 -4.40 3.38
N PRO A 228 8.77 -3.37 2.61
CA PRO A 228 8.87 -2.00 3.09
C PRO A 228 7.88 -1.72 4.24
N VAL A 229 8.28 -0.83 5.16
CA VAL A 229 7.40 -0.32 6.23
C VAL A 229 6.66 0.97 5.81
N ARG A 230 6.85 1.44 4.58
CA ARG A 230 6.07 2.52 3.99
C ARG A 230 4.62 2.06 3.77
N GLY A 231 3.67 2.85 4.24
CA GLY A 231 2.24 2.65 4.01
C GLY A 231 1.62 1.49 4.81
N LEU A 232 2.10 1.21 6.03
CA LEU A 232 1.54 0.13 6.86
C LEU A 232 0.12 0.41 7.37
N ARG A 233 -0.28 1.68 7.50
CA ARG A 233 -1.61 2.00 8.00
C ARG A 233 -2.69 1.38 7.10
N ASP A 234 -3.64 0.68 7.71
CA ASP A 234 -4.76 -0.02 7.06
C ASP A 234 -4.37 -1.09 6.02
N THR A 235 -3.13 -1.58 6.06
CA THR A 235 -2.62 -2.64 5.18
C THR A 235 -2.17 -3.87 5.97
N ALA A 236 -2.75 -4.08 7.15
CA ALA A 236 -2.52 -5.27 7.95
C ALA A 236 -3.14 -6.50 7.25
N PRO A 237 -2.57 -7.71 7.44
CA PRO A 237 -1.33 -8.02 8.14
C PRO A 237 -0.07 -7.52 7.40
N PHE A 238 1.09 -7.48 8.09
CA PHE A 238 2.28 -6.80 7.57
C PHE A 238 3.36 -7.70 6.95
N HIS A 239 3.21 -9.01 7.03
CA HIS A 239 4.20 -9.97 6.55
C HIS A 239 3.62 -10.86 5.46
N TRP A 240 4.46 -11.32 4.52
CA TRP A 240 4.07 -12.17 3.39
C TRP A 240 3.19 -13.37 3.75
N ASP A 241 3.36 -13.88 4.96
CA ASP A 241 2.69 -15.08 5.44
C ASP A 241 1.33 -14.83 6.11
N GLY A 242 0.84 -13.59 6.13
CA GLY A 242 -0.38 -13.20 6.85
C GLY A 242 -0.18 -13.05 8.37
N ILE A 243 1.02 -13.36 8.87
CA ILE A 243 1.42 -13.29 10.29
C ILE A 243 2.91 -12.95 10.40
N PRO A 244 3.36 -12.31 11.48
CA PRO A 244 2.63 -11.89 12.69
C PRO A 244 1.77 -10.63 12.53
N GLY A 245 0.91 -10.36 13.52
CA GLY A 245 0.10 -9.14 13.56
C GLY A 245 -1.09 -9.21 12.61
N ASP A 246 -1.92 -10.25 12.77
CA ASP A 246 -3.15 -10.41 12.01
C ASP A 246 -4.34 -9.94 12.85
N PRO A 247 -5.03 -8.85 12.49
CA PRO A 247 -6.21 -8.39 13.22
C PRO A 247 -7.51 -9.08 12.77
N TYR A 248 -7.49 -9.85 11.67
CA TYR A 248 -8.69 -10.43 11.06
C TYR A 248 -8.81 -11.93 11.32
N GLY A 249 -7.69 -12.64 11.48
CA GLY A 249 -7.67 -14.09 11.54
C GLY A 249 -7.94 -14.71 10.17
N GLY A 250 -8.05 -16.04 10.14
CA GLY A 250 -8.28 -16.81 8.92
C GLY A 250 -7.09 -17.68 8.54
N ILE A 251 -6.96 -18.01 7.26
CA ILE A 251 -5.90 -18.90 6.76
C ILE A 251 -4.61 -18.12 6.57
N ASN A 252 -3.49 -18.69 7.02
CA ASN A 252 -2.18 -18.12 6.81
C ASN A 252 -1.23 -19.16 6.19
N SER A 253 -0.01 -18.78 5.81
CA SER A 253 0.89 -19.72 5.15
C SER A 253 1.18 -21.00 5.95
N ALA A 254 1.09 -20.96 7.29
CA ALA A 254 1.26 -22.12 8.15
C ALA A 254 0.00 -22.99 8.25
N HIS A 255 -1.17 -22.38 8.08
CA HIS A 255 -2.50 -22.99 8.20
C HIS A 255 -3.36 -22.66 6.97
N ILE A 256 -3.04 -23.24 5.81
CA ILE A 256 -3.76 -22.93 4.56
C ILE A 256 -5.14 -23.58 4.44
N ARG A 257 -5.47 -24.53 5.32
CA ARG A 257 -6.72 -25.32 5.29
C ARG A 257 -7.69 -24.98 6.42
N ASP A 258 -7.17 -24.44 7.52
CA ASP A 258 -7.94 -24.16 8.73
C ASP A 258 -7.66 -22.72 9.18
N GLY A 259 -8.71 -21.98 9.53
CA GLY A 259 -8.56 -20.62 10.02
C GLY A 259 -8.01 -20.57 11.45
N VAL A 260 -7.09 -19.64 11.71
CA VAL A 260 -6.62 -19.30 13.07
C VAL A 260 -7.27 -18.02 13.57
N PRO A 261 -7.44 -17.84 14.90
CA PRO A 261 -8.00 -16.60 15.44
C PRO A 261 -7.05 -15.41 15.20
N PRO A 262 -7.59 -14.17 15.21
CA PRO A 262 -6.78 -12.95 15.19
C PRO A 262 -5.71 -12.94 16.28
N SER A 263 -4.55 -12.38 15.97
CA SER A 263 -3.43 -12.15 16.90
C SER A 263 -3.28 -10.68 17.34
N SER A 264 -4.03 -9.77 16.71
CA SER A 264 -4.09 -8.35 17.06
C SER A 264 -5.53 -7.82 16.90
N LYS A 265 -5.74 -6.51 17.01
CA LYS A 265 -7.10 -5.92 17.03
C LYS A 265 -7.29 -4.90 15.91
N VAL A 266 -8.43 -5.00 15.22
CA VAL A 266 -8.82 -4.09 14.12
C VAL A 266 -8.99 -2.64 14.61
N ASP A 267 -9.52 -2.45 15.80
CA ASP A 267 -9.80 -1.14 16.40
C ASP A 267 -8.58 -0.48 17.09
N GLN A 268 -7.44 -1.20 17.17
CA GLN A 268 -6.19 -0.71 17.75
C GLN A 268 -5.02 -1.03 16.81
N PRO A 269 -4.82 -0.25 15.73
CA PRO A 269 -3.79 -0.52 14.72
C PRO A 269 -2.38 -0.70 15.30
N GLU A 270 -2.04 0.02 16.39
CA GLU A 270 -0.76 -0.10 17.08
C GLU A 270 -0.55 -1.51 17.63
N SER A 271 -1.62 -2.24 17.99
CA SER A 271 -1.52 -3.63 18.46
C SER A 271 -0.94 -4.56 17.39
N THR A 272 -1.22 -4.28 16.13
CA THR A 272 -0.71 -5.04 14.99
C THR A 272 0.78 -4.79 14.78
N THR A 273 1.22 -3.52 14.75
CA THR A 273 2.64 -3.18 14.69
C THR A 273 3.41 -3.64 15.91
N ARG A 274 2.80 -3.62 17.11
CA ARG A 274 3.43 -4.10 18.34
C ARG A 274 3.73 -5.59 18.27
N HIS A 275 2.84 -6.39 17.69
CA HIS A 275 3.08 -7.82 17.48
C HIS A 275 4.24 -8.09 16.50
N LEU A 276 4.38 -7.25 15.46
CA LEU A 276 5.53 -7.31 14.55
C LEU A 276 6.83 -6.98 15.28
N ILE A 277 6.84 -5.90 16.07
CA ILE A 277 8.01 -5.45 16.84
C ILE A 277 8.43 -6.51 17.87
N ASP A 278 7.48 -7.01 18.66
CA ASP A 278 7.74 -8.04 19.67
C ASP A 278 8.26 -9.32 19.01
N GLY A 279 7.69 -9.73 17.88
CA GLY A 279 8.15 -10.88 17.10
C GLY A 279 9.56 -10.72 16.55
N GLY A 280 9.89 -9.55 15.97
CA GLY A 280 11.21 -9.23 15.45
C GLY A 280 12.29 -9.20 16.54
N LEU A 281 11.97 -8.58 17.68
CA LEU A 281 12.86 -8.51 18.86
C LEU A 281 13.10 -9.89 19.50
N ALA A 282 12.10 -10.77 19.49
CA ALA A 282 12.21 -12.14 19.98
C ALA A 282 12.89 -13.11 18.99
N SER A 283 13.17 -12.67 17.76
CA SER A 283 13.69 -13.53 16.70
C SER A 283 14.86 -12.89 15.95
N THR A 284 14.63 -12.21 14.83
CA THR A 284 15.67 -11.67 13.94
C THR A 284 16.69 -10.81 14.69
N MET A 285 16.23 -10.00 15.64
CA MET A 285 17.11 -9.12 16.43
C MET A 285 17.78 -9.84 17.61
N SER A 286 17.39 -11.08 17.92
CA SER A 286 17.91 -11.86 19.04
C SER A 286 18.91 -12.90 18.58
N LYS A 287 20.08 -12.96 19.22
CA LYS A 287 20.99 -14.10 19.07
C LYS A 287 20.32 -15.37 19.61
N GLU A 288 20.58 -16.50 18.96
CA GLU A 288 20.09 -17.79 19.44
C GLU A 288 20.58 -18.05 20.88
N GLY A 289 19.65 -18.45 21.75
CA GLY A 289 19.93 -18.68 23.16
C GLY A 289 19.97 -17.43 24.04
N ASP A 290 19.82 -16.22 23.49
CA ASP A 290 19.65 -15.01 24.29
C ASP A 290 18.34 -15.10 25.12
N LYS A 291 18.43 -14.65 26.37
CA LYS A 291 17.34 -14.67 27.36
C LYS A 291 17.04 -13.27 27.88
N SER A 292 17.59 -12.23 27.26
CA SER A 292 17.32 -10.85 27.63
C SER A 292 15.84 -10.53 27.46
N VAL A 293 15.29 -9.85 28.47
CA VAL A 293 13.92 -9.37 28.49
C VAL A 293 13.90 -7.89 28.86
N ASN A 294 12.87 -7.18 28.41
CA ASN A 294 12.65 -5.79 28.75
C ASN A 294 11.93 -5.61 30.10
N ASP A 295 11.54 -4.38 30.38
CA ASP A 295 10.81 -3.90 31.57
C ASP A 295 9.39 -4.47 31.74
N GLU A 296 8.83 -5.16 30.73
CA GLU A 296 7.56 -5.90 30.80
C GLU A 296 7.76 -7.44 30.69
N GLY A 297 9.01 -7.92 30.71
CA GLY A 297 9.34 -9.35 30.65
C GLY A 297 9.25 -9.97 29.26
N LYS A 298 9.15 -9.18 28.18
CA LYS A 298 9.19 -9.67 26.79
C LYS A 298 10.62 -9.75 26.27
N ALA A 299 10.90 -10.72 25.40
CA ALA A 299 12.21 -10.93 24.81
C ALA A 299 12.72 -9.69 24.04
N GLY A 300 14.03 -9.44 24.11
CA GLY A 300 14.72 -8.32 23.47
C GLY A 300 14.90 -7.09 24.38
N LYS A 301 15.82 -6.20 24.01
CA LYS A 301 16.33 -5.14 24.90
C LYS A 301 15.52 -3.85 24.94
N LEU A 302 14.69 -3.57 23.93
CA LEU A 302 13.90 -2.34 23.89
C LEU A 302 12.78 -2.36 24.94
N THR A 303 12.62 -1.26 25.65
CA THR A 303 11.59 -1.03 26.67
C THR A 303 10.18 -1.06 26.08
N ALA A 304 9.17 -1.27 26.92
CA ALA A 304 7.77 -1.23 26.52
C ALA A 304 7.43 0.11 25.83
N LYS A 305 7.91 1.23 26.39
CA LYS A 305 7.70 2.57 25.83
C LYS A 305 8.33 2.74 24.45
N GLU A 306 9.56 2.29 24.24
CA GLU A 306 10.21 2.37 22.93
C GLU A 306 9.46 1.55 21.88
N ARG A 307 8.92 0.38 22.25
CA ARG A 307 8.11 -0.45 21.36
C ARG A 307 6.77 0.22 21.03
N ASP A 308 6.14 0.89 21.98
CA ASP A 308 4.90 1.67 21.74
C ASP A 308 5.13 2.88 20.83
N ASP A 309 6.19 3.63 21.07
CA ASP A 309 6.57 4.77 20.23
C ASP A 309 6.94 4.27 18.81
N MET A 310 7.66 3.14 18.69
CA MET A 310 7.98 2.52 17.40
C MET A 310 6.74 2.01 16.66
N ALA A 311 5.75 1.45 17.37
CA ALA A 311 4.47 1.04 16.78
C ALA A 311 3.78 2.22 16.09
N LYS A 312 3.77 3.39 16.73
CA LYS A 312 3.24 4.62 16.13
C LYS A 312 4.07 5.10 14.94
N PHE A 313 5.40 5.07 15.06
CA PHE A 313 6.30 5.42 13.96
C PHE A 313 6.02 4.56 12.71
N LEU A 314 5.92 3.24 12.85
CA LEU A 314 5.67 2.32 11.75
C LEU A 314 4.36 2.63 10.99
N LEU A 315 3.32 3.06 11.70
CA LEU A 315 2.04 3.48 11.08
C LEU A 315 2.08 4.90 10.50
N SER A 316 3.11 5.69 10.82
CA SER A 316 3.26 7.07 10.36
C SER A 316 4.08 7.22 9.09
N VAL A 317 4.80 6.17 8.64
CA VAL A 317 5.63 6.22 7.43
C VAL A 317 4.71 6.16 6.20
N PRO A 318 4.52 7.26 5.45
CA PRO A 318 3.65 7.24 4.28
C PRO A 318 4.35 6.55 3.10
N TYR A 319 3.60 6.30 2.04
CA TYR A 319 4.23 6.07 0.74
C TYR A 319 4.90 7.34 0.21
N PRO A 320 5.95 7.21 -0.63
CA PRO A 320 6.48 8.36 -1.35
C PRO A 320 5.41 8.99 -2.26
N PRO A 321 5.55 10.27 -2.65
CA PRO A 321 4.79 10.83 -3.75
C PRO A 321 4.95 9.98 -5.02
N ALA A 322 3.87 9.83 -5.79
CA ALA A 322 3.87 9.09 -7.03
C ALA A 322 4.89 9.68 -8.04
N GLN A 323 5.84 8.86 -8.48
CA GLN A 323 7.04 9.30 -9.23
C GLN A 323 6.72 10.07 -10.52
N ARG A 324 5.61 9.71 -11.19
CA ARG A 324 5.24 10.28 -12.50
C ARG A 324 3.90 10.99 -12.51
N ARG A 325 3.25 11.20 -11.35
CA ARG A 325 2.04 12.01 -11.30
C ARG A 325 2.32 13.40 -11.88
N ALA A 326 1.53 13.79 -12.86
CA ALA A 326 1.64 15.10 -13.49
C ALA A 326 1.41 16.20 -12.45
N PHE A 327 2.09 17.33 -12.61
CA PHE A 327 2.04 18.43 -11.64
C PHE A 327 0.66 19.11 -11.53
N ASN A 328 -0.21 18.90 -12.53
CA ASN A 328 -1.61 19.31 -12.51
C ASN A 328 -2.54 18.25 -11.87
N ASN A 329 -1.97 17.19 -11.30
CA ASN A 329 -2.65 16.10 -10.60
C ASN A 329 -3.57 15.22 -11.48
N VAL A 330 -3.53 15.36 -12.81
CA VAL A 330 -4.33 14.55 -13.75
C VAL A 330 -3.56 13.27 -14.13
N LEU A 331 -4.25 12.12 -14.15
CA LEU A 331 -3.68 10.86 -14.66
C LEU A 331 -3.48 10.91 -16.17
N SER A 332 -2.39 10.31 -16.66
CA SER A 332 -2.21 10.09 -18.08
C SER A 332 -3.22 9.08 -18.62
N SER A 333 -3.47 9.13 -19.94
CA SER A 333 -4.33 8.15 -20.61
C SER A 333 -3.79 6.72 -20.51
N ALA A 334 -2.46 6.57 -20.41
CA ALA A 334 -1.81 5.28 -20.18
C ALA A 334 -2.10 4.77 -18.76
N ALA A 335 -1.94 5.61 -17.73
CA ALA A 335 -2.27 5.23 -16.36
C ALA A 335 -3.76 4.89 -16.20
N ALA A 336 -4.66 5.70 -16.77
CA ALA A 336 -6.09 5.42 -16.77
C ALA A 336 -6.41 4.07 -17.44
N LYS A 337 -5.79 3.76 -18.59
CA LYS A 337 -5.88 2.45 -19.22
C LYS A 337 -5.33 1.33 -18.33
N GLY A 338 -4.24 1.60 -17.60
CA GLY A 338 -3.67 0.69 -16.60
C GLY A 338 -4.67 0.33 -15.49
N PHE A 339 -5.31 1.34 -14.89
CA PHE A 339 -6.39 1.14 -13.89
C PHE A 339 -7.51 0.24 -14.44
N LYS A 340 -7.98 0.53 -15.66
CA LYS A 340 -9.02 -0.28 -16.32
C LYS A 340 -8.57 -1.71 -16.52
N LEU A 341 -7.35 -1.93 -17.02
CA LEU A 341 -6.80 -3.28 -17.23
C LEU A 341 -6.61 -4.05 -15.93
N PHE A 342 -6.14 -3.38 -14.89
CA PHE A 342 -5.83 -4.00 -13.60
C PHE A 342 -7.10 -4.38 -12.84
N HIS A 343 -8.09 -3.49 -12.79
CA HIS A 343 -9.27 -3.64 -11.93
C HIS A 343 -10.53 -4.13 -12.66
N ILE A 344 -10.65 -3.91 -13.99
CA ILE A 344 -11.92 -4.11 -14.72
C ILE A 344 -11.78 -5.13 -15.86
N ASP A 345 -10.84 -4.96 -16.78
CA ASP A 345 -10.80 -5.77 -18.00
C ASP A 345 -9.98 -7.06 -17.82
N GLY A 346 -8.93 -7.02 -17.00
CA GLY A 346 -8.00 -8.13 -16.81
C GLY A 346 -7.05 -8.35 -18.00
N ASP A 347 -6.08 -9.25 -17.80
CA ASP A 347 -5.11 -9.67 -18.79
C ASP A 347 -5.63 -10.87 -19.62
N ASN A 348 -5.53 -10.77 -20.94
CA ASN A 348 -6.02 -11.79 -21.88
C ASN A 348 -4.95 -12.87 -22.09
N ASP A 349 -4.64 -13.61 -21.03
CA ASP A 349 -3.73 -14.75 -21.10
C ASP A 349 -4.36 -15.88 -21.94
N PRO A 350 -3.76 -16.28 -23.08
CA PRO A 350 -4.31 -17.33 -23.93
C PRO A 350 -4.37 -18.71 -23.24
N GLY A 351 -3.64 -18.90 -22.15
CA GLY A 351 -3.69 -20.11 -21.33
C GLY A 351 -4.83 -20.13 -20.31
N LYS A 352 -5.68 -19.09 -20.26
CA LYS A 352 -6.79 -18.96 -19.30
C LYS A 352 -8.12 -18.86 -20.03
N SER A 353 -9.17 -19.43 -19.42
CA SER A 353 -10.54 -19.39 -19.96
C SER A 353 -11.22 -18.04 -19.78
N GLN A 354 -10.69 -17.18 -18.91
CA GLN A 354 -11.19 -15.84 -18.62
C GLN A 354 -10.00 -14.88 -18.42
N PRO A 355 -10.17 -13.58 -18.69
CA PRO A 355 -9.13 -12.59 -18.42
C PRO A 355 -8.74 -12.60 -16.93
N ASN A 356 -7.44 -12.62 -16.65
CA ASN A 356 -6.91 -12.59 -15.29
C ASN A 356 -6.91 -11.17 -14.73
N ARG A 357 -7.73 -10.88 -13.72
CA ARG A 357 -7.86 -9.54 -13.13
C ARG A 357 -6.98 -9.44 -11.89
N CYS A 358 -5.90 -8.67 -11.97
CA CYS A 358 -5.01 -8.45 -10.83
C CYS A 358 -5.76 -7.85 -9.63
N GLY A 359 -6.71 -6.94 -9.91
CA GLY A 359 -7.53 -6.26 -8.91
C GLY A 359 -8.50 -7.16 -8.13
N ASP A 360 -8.68 -8.42 -8.50
CA ASP A 360 -9.51 -9.34 -7.72
C ASP A 360 -8.82 -9.71 -6.39
N CYS A 361 -7.49 -9.87 -6.43
CA CYS A 361 -6.65 -10.11 -5.26
C CYS A 361 -5.99 -8.81 -4.75
N HIS A 362 -5.50 -7.94 -5.64
CA HIS A 362 -4.84 -6.68 -5.28
C HIS A 362 -5.87 -5.54 -5.24
N ARG A 363 -6.66 -5.50 -4.17
CA ARG A 363 -7.85 -4.65 -4.09
C ARG A 363 -7.52 -3.21 -3.69
N MET A 364 -8.31 -2.25 -4.20
CA MET A 364 -8.26 -0.89 -3.68
C MET A 364 -8.59 -0.89 -2.18
N PRO A 365 -8.03 0.03 -1.38
CA PRO A 365 -7.28 1.22 -1.80
C PRO A 365 -5.76 1.01 -1.93
N PHE A 366 -5.18 0.04 -1.23
CA PHE A 366 -3.73 -0.14 -1.13
C PHE A 366 -3.17 -1.31 -1.96
N LEU A 367 -4.01 -1.94 -2.78
CA LEU A 367 -3.68 -3.09 -3.63
C LEU A 367 -3.21 -4.30 -2.81
N VAL A 368 -3.79 -4.47 -1.62
CA VAL A 368 -3.49 -5.55 -0.67
C VAL A 368 -4.77 -6.30 -0.30
N SER A 369 -4.64 -7.55 0.10
CA SER A 369 -5.68 -8.34 0.75
C SER A 369 -5.03 -9.49 1.51
N THR A 370 -5.77 -10.09 2.43
CA THR A 370 -5.28 -11.21 3.24
C THR A 370 -6.03 -12.52 2.93
N ASN A 371 -5.61 -13.61 3.56
CA ASN A 371 -6.25 -14.93 3.47
C ASN A 371 -6.37 -15.47 2.03
N THR A 372 -5.33 -15.29 1.20
CA THR A 372 -5.38 -15.77 -0.20
C THR A 372 -5.67 -17.27 -0.25
N PRO A 373 -6.76 -17.72 -0.91
CA PRO A 373 -7.14 -19.13 -0.94
C PRO A 373 -6.01 -20.03 -1.46
N GLY A 374 -5.78 -21.14 -0.75
CA GLY A 374 -4.80 -22.17 -1.12
C GLY A 374 -3.35 -21.86 -0.77
N THR A 375 -2.99 -20.60 -0.46
CA THR A 375 -1.64 -20.23 -0.02
C THR A 375 -1.60 -19.66 1.38
N GLY A 376 -2.69 -19.02 1.84
CA GLY A 376 -2.71 -18.24 3.09
C GLY A 376 -1.74 -17.05 3.10
N MET A 377 -1.09 -16.74 1.98
CA MET A 377 -0.23 -15.57 1.88
C MET A 377 -1.10 -14.33 1.72
N ASP A 378 -0.63 -13.21 2.23
CA ASP A 378 -1.21 -11.92 1.85
C ASP A 378 -0.93 -11.68 0.37
N ALA A 379 -1.94 -11.16 -0.34
CA ALA A 379 -1.70 -10.68 -1.69
C ALA A 379 -0.55 -9.67 -1.59
N PRO A 380 0.53 -9.83 -2.40
CA PRO A 380 1.72 -9.03 -2.29
C PRO A 380 1.33 -7.60 -2.10
N THR A 381 1.79 -7.01 -1.01
CA THR A 381 1.51 -5.60 -0.87
C THR A 381 2.23 -4.93 -2.01
N TRP A 382 1.50 -4.23 -2.88
CA TRP A 382 2.11 -3.33 -3.86
C TRP A 382 2.84 -2.17 -3.17
N ARG A 383 2.96 -2.20 -1.83
CA ARG A 383 3.94 -1.43 -1.08
C ARG A 383 5.31 -1.53 -1.73
N GLY A 384 5.79 -0.37 -2.17
CA GLY A 384 7.09 -0.23 -2.82
C GLY A 384 7.19 -0.93 -4.17
N ALA A 385 6.12 -0.98 -4.96
CA ALA A 385 6.17 -1.63 -6.26
C ALA A 385 7.17 -0.96 -7.22
N TYR A 386 7.21 0.36 -7.27
CA TYR A 386 8.05 1.09 -8.22
C TYR A 386 9.50 1.29 -7.78
N ASP A 387 9.86 0.92 -6.55
CA ASP A 387 11.19 1.08 -5.96
C ASP A 387 11.78 -0.27 -5.50
N ARG A 388 11.27 -1.40 -6.03
CA ARG A 388 11.84 -2.75 -5.82
C ARG A 388 11.95 -3.56 -7.09
N TRP A 389 13.00 -4.39 -7.18
CA TRP A 389 13.15 -5.44 -8.18
C TRP A 389 12.82 -6.83 -7.61
N LEU A 390 12.91 -7.08 -6.30
CA LEU A 390 12.34 -8.28 -5.68
C LEU A 390 10.81 -8.15 -5.53
N ILE A 391 10.09 -8.61 -6.55
CA ILE A 391 8.63 -8.42 -6.67
C ILE A 391 7.79 -9.52 -6.04
N LEU A 392 8.42 -10.64 -5.63
CA LEU A 392 7.76 -11.82 -5.07
C LEU A 392 8.41 -12.28 -3.76
N PRO A 393 7.66 -12.99 -2.89
CA PRO A 393 8.14 -13.34 -1.55
C PRO A 393 9.46 -14.14 -1.57
N GLN A 394 9.65 -15.04 -2.53
CA GLN A 394 10.89 -15.83 -2.65
C GLN A 394 11.80 -15.36 -3.80
N GLY A 395 11.52 -14.20 -4.40
CA GLY A 395 12.30 -13.71 -5.55
C GLY A 395 12.30 -14.65 -6.76
N ARG A 396 11.25 -15.46 -6.95
CA ARG A 396 11.22 -16.53 -7.99
C ARG A 396 11.35 -16.03 -9.44
N LEU A 397 11.12 -14.74 -9.69
CA LEU A 397 11.30 -14.09 -10.99
C LEU A 397 12.66 -13.37 -11.11
N ASN A 398 13.45 -13.37 -10.04
CA ASN A 398 14.68 -12.61 -9.87
C ASN A 398 15.88 -13.51 -9.58
N ILE A 399 15.92 -14.69 -10.20
CA ILE A 399 16.99 -15.68 -10.01
C ILE A 399 18.00 -15.51 -11.14
N ILE A 400 19.25 -15.19 -10.80
CA ILE A 400 20.31 -14.90 -11.78
C ILE A 400 20.63 -16.08 -12.70
N ASP A 401 20.39 -17.31 -12.25
CA ASP A 401 20.58 -18.53 -13.05
C ASP A 401 19.57 -18.69 -14.20
N PHE A 402 18.52 -17.87 -14.24
CA PHE A 402 17.60 -17.85 -15.37
C PHE A 402 18.04 -16.83 -16.41
N ASP A 403 18.35 -17.27 -17.63
CA ASP A 403 18.80 -16.43 -18.74
C ASP A 403 17.94 -15.17 -18.96
N PHE A 404 16.61 -15.28 -18.78
CA PHE A 404 15.71 -14.14 -18.94
C PHE A 404 15.94 -13.04 -17.90
N TYR A 405 16.24 -13.43 -16.66
CA TYR A 405 16.50 -12.49 -15.58
C TYR A 405 17.95 -12.01 -15.63
N GLN A 406 18.91 -12.89 -15.92
CA GLN A 406 20.32 -12.52 -16.09
C GLN A 406 20.47 -11.33 -17.04
N ARG A 407 19.84 -11.39 -18.21
CA ARG A 407 19.88 -10.29 -19.19
C ARG A 407 19.34 -8.96 -18.67
N VAL A 408 18.34 -9.00 -17.79
CA VAL A 408 17.75 -7.80 -17.17
C VAL A 408 18.63 -7.30 -16.02
N ALA A 409 19.19 -8.21 -15.23
CA ALA A 409 20.12 -7.89 -14.14
C ALA A 409 21.42 -7.26 -14.65
N GLU A 410 21.96 -7.74 -15.77
CA GLU A 410 23.15 -7.15 -16.44
C GLU A 410 22.92 -5.70 -16.92
N GLN A 411 21.66 -5.27 -17.05
CA GLN A 411 21.28 -3.88 -17.37
C GLN A 411 21.02 -3.03 -16.12
N GLY A 412 21.28 -3.56 -14.92
CA GLY A 412 20.97 -2.90 -13.65
C GLY A 412 19.52 -3.12 -13.17
N ALA A 413 18.83 -4.15 -13.68
CA ALA A 413 17.47 -4.52 -13.32
C ALA A 413 16.42 -3.38 -13.44
N PRO A 414 16.23 -2.75 -14.62
CA PRO A 414 15.22 -1.70 -14.80
C PRO A 414 13.84 -2.16 -14.32
N GLU A 415 13.20 -1.39 -13.42
CA GLU A 415 12.02 -1.85 -12.67
C GLU A 415 10.87 -2.22 -13.60
N ARG A 416 10.65 -1.43 -14.66
CA ARG A 416 9.63 -1.72 -15.68
C ARG A 416 9.82 -3.11 -16.29
N ASN A 417 11.06 -3.47 -16.63
CA ASN A 417 11.38 -4.74 -17.28
C ASN A 417 11.16 -5.90 -16.30
N VAL A 418 11.50 -5.70 -15.02
CA VAL A 418 11.24 -6.67 -13.96
C VAL A 418 9.75 -6.91 -13.78
N TRP A 419 8.95 -5.84 -13.72
CA TRP A 419 7.51 -5.93 -13.56
C TRP A 419 6.79 -6.57 -14.74
N GLN A 420 7.30 -6.39 -15.96
CA GLN A 420 6.79 -7.07 -17.15
C GLN A 420 6.78 -8.59 -17.05
N PHE A 421 7.63 -9.19 -16.20
CA PHE A 421 7.57 -10.62 -15.93
C PHE A 421 6.28 -11.06 -15.24
N SER A 422 5.65 -10.18 -14.45
CA SER A 422 4.38 -10.48 -13.75
C SER A 422 3.20 -10.72 -14.69
N TRP A 423 3.23 -10.14 -15.90
CA TRP A 423 2.25 -10.37 -16.97
C TRP A 423 2.88 -10.98 -18.23
N GLY A 424 3.99 -11.72 -18.05
CA GLY A 424 4.62 -12.50 -19.12
C GLY A 424 5.05 -11.69 -20.35
N GLY A 425 5.38 -10.40 -20.19
CA GLY A 425 5.81 -9.51 -21.27
C GLY A 425 4.68 -9.09 -22.25
N ARG A 426 3.42 -9.34 -21.91
CA ARG A 426 2.28 -8.99 -22.78
C ARG A 426 2.06 -7.47 -22.85
N LYS A 427 2.38 -6.89 -24.00
CA LYS A 427 2.31 -5.44 -24.26
C LYS A 427 0.95 -4.79 -23.98
N ARG A 428 -0.16 -5.52 -24.11
CA ARG A 428 -1.51 -4.99 -23.78
C ARG A 428 -1.57 -4.52 -22.32
N PHE A 429 -0.83 -5.18 -21.43
CA PHE A 429 -0.82 -4.93 -19.99
C PHE A 429 0.26 -3.94 -19.54
N ASP A 430 1.15 -3.50 -20.43
CA ASP A 430 2.18 -2.50 -20.11
C ASP A 430 1.66 -1.19 -19.46
N PRO A 431 0.45 -0.68 -19.79
CA PRO A 431 -0.09 0.52 -19.13
C PRO A 431 -0.33 0.36 -17.62
N VAL A 432 -0.36 -0.88 -17.08
CA VAL A 432 -0.41 -1.12 -15.64
C VAL A 432 0.83 -0.55 -14.94
N TRP A 433 1.97 -0.47 -15.62
CA TRP A 433 3.14 0.19 -15.06
C TRP A 433 2.91 1.70 -14.86
N ASP A 434 2.23 2.35 -15.79
CA ASP A 434 1.91 3.78 -15.67
C ASP A 434 0.88 4.03 -14.55
N MET A 435 -0.07 3.10 -14.34
CA MET A 435 -0.97 3.13 -13.16
C MET A 435 -0.17 3.14 -11.85
N VAL A 436 0.91 2.36 -11.76
CA VAL A 436 1.71 2.23 -10.54
C VAL A 436 2.55 3.47 -10.28
N LEU A 437 3.05 4.10 -11.35
CA LEU A 437 3.90 5.30 -11.26
C LEU A 437 3.11 6.60 -11.06
N GLU A 438 1.84 6.62 -11.44
CA GLU A 438 0.96 7.80 -11.39
C GLU A 438 -0.19 7.67 -10.39
N GLY A 439 -0.52 6.47 -9.90
CA GLY A 439 -1.58 6.26 -8.93
C GLY A 439 -1.33 6.99 -7.61
N SER A 440 -2.39 7.58 -7.05
CA SER A 440 -2.27 8.45 -5.88
C SER A 440 -1.82 7.70 -4.63
N THR A 441 -0.74 8.20 -4.03
CA THR A 441 -0.26 7.85 -2.69
C THR A 441 -0.73 8.86 -1.64
N GLY A 442 -1.74 9.66 -1.98
CA GLY A 442 -2.32 10.72 -1.15
C GLY A 442 -1.70 12.10 -1.33
N PHE A 443 -0.56 12.19 -2.02
CA PHE A 443 0.06 13.45 -2.40
C PHE A 443 -0.52 13.98 -3.71
N SER A 444 -0.78 15.30 -3.76
CA SER A 444 -1.05 16.00 -5.02
C SER A 444 0.18 15.94 -5.93
N GLY A 445 -0.01 15.84 -7.25
CA GLY A 445 1.09 15.92 -8.21
C GLY A 445 1.88 17.25 -8.13
N ALA A 446 1.29 18.29 -7.54
CA ALA A 446 1.91 19.59 -7.28
C ALA A 446 2.85 19.59 -6.05
N PHE A 447 2.77 18.58 -5.17
CA PHE A 447 3.60 18.52 -3.96
C PHE A 447 5.09 18.45 -4.31
N ALA A 448 5.90 19.21 -3.58
CA ALA A 448 7.35 19.36 -3.74
C ALA A 448 7.80 19.87 -5.12
N ARG A 449 6.87 20.26 -6.01
CA ARG A 449 7.21 20.94 -7.27
C ARG A 449 7.63 22.37 -6.96
N GLN A 450 8.68 22.81 -7.67
CA GLN A 450 9.29 24.12 -7.46
C GLN A 450 9.43 24.88 -8.77
N VAL A 451 9.19 26.19 -8.71
CA VAL A 451 9.45 27.12 -9.81
C VAL A 451 10.18 28.33 -9.27
N THR A 452 11.29 28.70 -9.92
CA THR A 452 12.05 29.91 -9.56
C THR A 452 11.74 31.01 -10.57
N LEU A 453 11.32 32.18 -10.08
CA LEU A 453 11.25 33.41 -10.85
C LEU A 453 12.55 34.18 -10.70
N ASN A 454 13.22 34.46 -11.82
CA ASN A 454 14.35 35.37 -11.94
C ASN A 454 14.40 35.90 -13.40
N GLN A 455 15.38 36.74 -13.70
CA GLN A 455 15.52 37.37 -15.01
C GLN A 455 15.57 36.39 -16.19
N LYS A 456 16.04 35.15 -15.99
CA LYS A 456 16.13 34.12 -17.04
C LYS A 456 14.86 33.29 -17.18
N SER A 457 14.14 33.07 -16.09
CA SER A 457 13.03 32.10 -16.03
C SER A 457 11.65 32.74 -16.02
N ALA A 458 11.52 34.02 -15.65
CA ALA A 458 10.24 34.69 -15.44
C ALA A 458 9.27 34.58 -16.63
N ASP A 459 9.80 34.67 -17.86
CA ASP A 459 9.03 34.62 -19.10
C ASP A 459 9.12 33.26 -19.83
N ALA A 460 9.75 32.25 -19.21
CA ALA A 460 9.87 30.93 -19.81
C ALA A 460 8.54 30.17 -19.76
N ALA A 461 8.15 29.54 -20.88
CA ALA A 461 6.87 28.84 -21.00
C ALA A 461 6.65 27.79 -19.88
N LEU A 462 7.64 26.96 -19.59
CA LEU A 462 7.56 25.96 -18.52
C LEU A 462 7.35 26.59 -17.12
N THR A 463 7.96 27.74 -16.86
CA THR A 463 7.79 28.48 -15.60
C THR A 463 6.35 28.98 -15.48
N ILE A 464 5.80 29.53 -16.56
CA ILE A 464 4.42 30.00 -16.61
C ILE A 464 3.45 28.84 -16.37
N ASP A 465 3.64 27.72 -17.06
CA ASP A 465 2.80 26.53 -16.96
C ASP A 465 2.85 25.91 -15.55
N LEU A 466 4.05 25.79 -14.98
CA LEU A 466 4.22 25.22 -13.65
C LEU A 466 3.63 26.13 -12.57
N LEU A 467 3.86 27.44 -12.66
CA LEU A 467 3.29 28.41 -11.74
C LEU A 467 1.75 28.44 -11.83
N ASN A 468 1.19 28.37 -13.04
CA ASN A 468 -0.26 28.21 -13.25
C ASN A 468 -0.81 27.00 -12.50
N ALA A 469 -0.17 25.84 -12.67
CA ALA A 469 -0.62 24.61 -12.05
C ALA A 469 -0.45 24.61 -10.53
N LEU A 470 0.62 25.21 -10.01
CA LEU A 470 0.84 25.37 -8.57
C LEU A 470 -0.21 26.30 -7.94
N GLU A 471 -0.52 27.43 -8.58
CA GLU A 471 -1.58 28.34 -8.14
C GLU A 471 -2.95 27.67 -8.18
N GLN A 472 -3.25 26.89 -9.24
CA GLN A 472 -4.48 26.12 -9.33
C GLN A 472 -4.56 25.04 -8.24
N ALA A 473 -3.47 24.29 -8.02
CA ALA A 473 -3.40 23.28 -6.98
C ALA A 473 -3.61 23.88 -5.57
N ALA A 474 -3.15 25.10 -5.33
CA ALA A 474 -3.40 25.84 -4.10
C ALA A 474 -4.86 26.32 -3.97
N ARG A 475 -5.50 26.75 -5.08
CA ARG A 475 -6.95 27.07 -5.11
C ARG A 475 -7.80 25.84 -4.81
N ASP A 476 -7.39 24.69 -5.33
CA ASP A 476 -8.03 23.41 -5.08
C ASP A 476 -7.81 22.92 -3.64
N GLY A 477 -6.94 23.57 -2.86
CA GLY A 477 -6.60 23.19 -1.48
C GLY A 477 -5.64 22.00 -1.40
N SER A 478 -5.08 21.57 -2.54
CA SER A 478 -4.28 20.35 -2.63
C SER A 478 -2.82 20.52 -2.15
N VAL A 479 -2.33 21.76 -2.12
CA VAL A 479 -1.02 22.16 -1.58
C VAL A 479 -1.10 23.55 -0.94
N VAL A 480 -0.15 23.86 -0.07
CA VAL A 480 0.14 25.23 0.38
C VAL A 480 1.26 25.79 -0.50
N LEU A 481 0.97 26.77 -1.34
CA LEU A 481 1.99 27.38 -2.20
C LEU A 481 2.72 28.52 -1.48
N GLN A 482 4.02 28.33 -1.24
CA GLN A 482 4.89 29.32 -0.59
C GLN A 482 6.09 29.68 -1.47
N GLY A 483 6.42 30.97 -1.54
CA GLY A 483 7.57 31.52 -2.25
C GLY A 483 8.62 32.07 -1.29
N GLU A 484 9.86 31.61 -1.39
CA GLU A 484 10.98 32.10 -0.60
C GLU A 484 12.04 32.71 -1.52
N GLY A 485 12.56 33.89 -1.15
CA GLY A 485 13.42 34.64 -2.06
C GLY A 485 13.99 35.92 -1.48
N VAL A 486 14.42 36.80 -2.38
CA VAL A 486 14.98 38.11 -2.05
C VAL A 486 14.45 39.18 -3.00
N PHE A 487 14.15 40.35 -2.46
CA PHE A 487 14.06 41.60 -3.23
C PHE A 487 15.45 42.21 -3.36
N ILE A 488 15.77 42.75 -4.53
CA ILE A 488 17.08 43.31 -4.85
C ILE A 488 16.90 44.78 -5.23
N GLU A 489 17.39 45.66 -4.36
CA GLU A 489 17.40 47.12 -4.59
C GLU A 489 18.81 47.66 -4.35
N ASN A 490 19.35 48.43 -5.31
CA ASN A 490 20.68 49.04 -5.22
C ASN A 490 21.80 48.06 -4.82
N GLY A 491 21.72 46.80 -5.29
CA GLY A 491 22.69 45.75 -4.97
C GLY A 491 22.53 45.11 -3.59
N LYS A 492 21.54 45.53 -2.79
CA LYS A 492 21.21 44.93 -1.49
C LYS A 492 20.07 43.93 -1.65
N ALA A 493 20.29 42.70 -1.20
CA ALA A 493 19.28 41.65 -1.14
C ALA A 493 18.55 41.68 0.22
N THR A 494 17.22 41.70 0.19
CA THR A 494 16.36 41.64 1.38
C THR A 494 15.50 40.38 1.32
N PRO A 495 15.60 39.45 2.29
CA PRO A 495 14.81 38.22 2.30
C PRO A 495 13.30 38.48 2.33
N VAL A 496 12.55 37.61 1.66
CA VAL A 496 11.09 37.59 1.68
C VAL A 496 10.58 36.15 1.69
N ALA A 497 9.51 35.91 2.45
CA ALA A 497 8.70 34.70 2.33
C ALA A 497 7.24 35.09 2.08
N LEU A 498 6.64 34.47 1.08
CA LEU A 498 5.32 34.75 0.56
C LEU A 498 4.47 33.47 0.60
N GLN A 499 3.17 33.61 0.81
CA GLN A 499 2.20 32.53 0.66
C GLN A 499 1.08 32.97 -0.27
N PHE A 500 0.71 32.10 -1.19
CA PHE A 500 -0.42 32.32 -2.08
C PHE A 500 -1.75 32.20 -1.31
N ASP A 501 -2.55 33.24 -1.37
CA ASP A 501 -3.92 33.29 -0.85
C ASP A 501 -4.90 33.25 -2.05
N PRO A 502 -5.62 32.15 -2.26
CA PRO A 502 -6.54 32.02 -3.39
C PRO A 502 -7.81 32.88 -3.25
N GLN A 503 -8.14 33.36 -2.05
CA GLN A 503 -9.35 34.12 -1.76
C GLN A 503 -9.09 35.63 -1.83
N PHE A 504 -7.91 36.08 -1.43
CA PHE A 504 -7.57 37.50 -1.42
C PHE A 504 -7.31 38.05 -2.84
N GLU A 505 -8.12 39.02 -3.26
CA GLU A 505 -8.08 39.68 -4.58
C GLU A 505 -8.08 38.72 -5.78
N GLY A 506 -8.72 37.56 -5.64
CA GLY A 506 -8.76 36.54 -6.70
C GLY A 506 -7.45 35.77 -6.89
N GLY A 507 -6.50 35.85 -5.96
CA GLY A 507 -5.24 35.09 -5.97
C GLY A 507 -4.01 35.98 -5.88
N THR A 508 -3.44 36.14 -4.70
CA THR A 508 -2.28 37.02 -4.45
C THR A 508 -1.28 36.40 -3.48
N TYR A 509 -0.04 36.89 -3.49
CA TYR A 509 1.04 36.42 -2.61
C TYR A 509 1.21 37.37 -1.43
N THR A 510 0.97 36.89 -0.22
CA THR A 510 1.08 37.71 1.01
C THR A 510 2.33 37.35 1.80
N LYS A 511 3.00 38.34 2.40
CA LYS A 511 4.13 38.08 3.29
C LYS A 511 3.71 37.23 4.49
N THR A 512 4.51 36.22 4.82
CA THR A 512 4.25 35.32 5.97
C THR A 512 4.79 35.86 7.30
N PHE A 513 5.65 36.89 7.26
CA PHE A 513 6.20 37.57 8.43
C PHE A 513 6.34 39.09 8.18
N GLY A 514 6.40 39.86 9.26
CA GLY A 514 6.46 41.32 9.19
C GLY A 514 5.12 41.94 8.78
N ASP A 515 5.17 42.98 7.94
CA ASP A 515 3.97 43.64 7.41
C ASP A 515 3.29 42.74 6.37
N ARG A 516 1.95 42.59 6.47
CA ARG A 516 1.13 41.72 5.61
C ARG A 516 0.91 42.31 4.20
N GLU A 517 1.98 42.74 3.56
CA GLU A 517 1.98 43.25 2.19
C GLU A 517 1.67 42.13 1.19
N SER A 518 0.93 42.46 0.13
CA SER A 518 0.49 41.54 -0.91
C SER A 518 1.07 41.91 -2.27
N PHE A 519 1.41 40.89 -3.05
CA PHE A 519 1.98 41.03 -4.39
C PHE A 519 1.16 40.21 -5.37
N SER A 520 0.78 40.81 -6.49
CA SER A 520 0.20 40.06 -7.61
C SER A 520 1.29 39.22 -8.31
N ARG A 521 0.89 38.14 -8.98
CA ARG A 521 1.80 37.39 -9.85
C ARG A 521 2.48 38.30 -10.88
N ALA A 522 1.72 39.15 -11.55
CA ALA A 522 2.26 40.07 -12.56
C ALA A 522 3.35 41.00 -11.99
N THR A 523 3.15 41.47 -10.76
CA THR A 523 4.15 42.27 -10.04
C THR A 523 5.43 41.46 -9.79
N LEU A 524 5.33 40.25 -9.23
CA LEU A 524 6.49 39.40 -8.94
C LEU A 524 7.24 38.99 -10.21
N THR A 525 6.51 38.64 -11.28
CA THR A 525 7.09 38.33 -12.59
C THR A 525 7.82 39.55 -13.16
N SER A 526 7.21 40.74 -13.13
CA SER A 526 7.85 41.97 -13.62
C SER A 526 9.12 42.32 -12.84
N LEU A 527 9.08 42.22 -11.52
CA LEU A 527 10.26 42.42 -10.66
C LEU A 527 11.35 41.38 -10.97
N ALA A 528 10.98 40.13 -11.21
CA ALA A 528 11.91 39.08 -11.58
C ALA A 528 12.57 39.33 -12.95
N SER A 529 11.79 39.67 -13.98
CA SER A 529 12.30 40.00 -15.32
C SER A 529 13.24 41.20 -15.30
N ASN A 530 13.03 42.15 -14.38
CA ASN A 530 13.90 43.31 -14.17
C ASN A 530 15.12 43.02 -13.27
N GLY A 531 15.25 41.82 -12.72
CA GLY A 531 16.34 41.46 -11.80
C GLY A 531 16.21 42.04 -10.39
N SER A 532 15.05 42.60 -10.05
CA SER A 532 14.74 43.17 -8.72
C SER A 532 14.10 42.16 -7.75
N PHE A 533 13.84 40.94 -8.22
CA PHE A 533 13.33 39.85 -7.39
C PHE A 533 13.89 38.50 -7.86
N VAL A 534 14.25 37.65 -6.92
CA VAL A 534 14.49 36.22 -7.15
C VAL A 534 13.72 35.45 -6.10
N GLY A 535 12.83 34.54 -6.52
CA GLY A 535 12.07 33.73 -5.57
C GLY A 535 11.72 32.36 -6.10
N THR A 536 11.77 31.37 -5.22
CA THR A 536 11.42 29.98 -5.50
C THR A 536 10.11 29.64 -4.82
N PHE A 537 9.10 29.31 -5.63
CA PHE A 537 7.76 28.92 -5.19
C PHE A 537 7.67 27.40 -5.13
N THR A 538 7.21 26.86 -4.00
CA THR A 538 7.15 25.43 -3.70
C THR A 538 5.74 25.04 -3.27
N GLY A 539 5.18 23.98 -3.87
CA GLY A 539 3.97 23.33 -3.36
C GLY A 539 4.29 22.52 -2.10
N ARG A 540 3.91 23.02 -0.92
CA ARG A 540 4.13 22.38 0.39
C ARG A 540 2.90 21.60 0.84
N LEU A 541 3.08 20.71 1.81
CA LEU A 541 1.98 20.04 2.48
C LEU A 541 1.20 21.02 3.35
N GLY A 542 -0.07 20.69 3.60
CA GLY A 542 -0.83 21.32 4.67
C GLY A 542 -0.38 20.83 6.04
N SER A 543 -0.95 21.43 7.09
CA SER A 543 -0.58 21.17 8.48
C SER A 543 -1.15 19.86 9.06
N LYS A 544 -2.09 19.18 8.37
CA LYS A 544 -2.73 17.95 8.84
C LYS A 544 -2.18 16.72 8.09
N VAL A 545 -0.87 16.53 8.14
CA VAL A 545 -0.17 15.39 7.53
C VAL A 545 0.76 14.75 8.56
N ASP A 546 0.19 14.00 9.49
CA ASP A 546 0.89 13.40 10.62
C ASP A 546 0.21 12.08 11.07
N TYR A 547 0.63 11.56 12.22
CA TYR A 547 0.07 10.33 12.80
C TYR A 547 -1.44 10.43 13.10
N ASP A 548 -1.91 11.59 13.56
CA ASP A 548 -3.29 11.80 14.01
C ASP A 548 -4.22 12.19 12.84
N HIS A 549 -3.66 12.54 11.70
CA HIS A 549 -4.36 12.88 10.47
C HIS A 549 -4.02 11.91 9.33
N PRO A 550 -4.47 10.64 9.42
CA PRO A 550 -4.26 9.64 8.37
C PRO A 550 -4.77 10.06 6.99
N GLN A 551 -4.17 9.46 5.96
CA GLN A 551 -4.66 9.53 4.60
C GLN A 551 -6.10 8.96 4.52
N PRO A 552 -7.06 9.68 3.92
CA PRO A 552 -8.37 9.10 3.61
C PRO A 552 -8.22 7.97 2.59
N ALA A 553 -9.11 6.98 2.62
CA ALA A 553 -9.06 5.84 1.71
C ALA A 553 -10.45 5.46 1.20
N LEU A 554 -10.55 5.04 -0.06
CA LEU A 554 -11.81 4.71 -0.75
C LEU A 554 -11.73 3.35 -1.46
N TRP A 555 -12.74 2.51 -1.29
CA TRP A 555 -12.81 1.22 -1.96
C TRP A 555 -14.25 0.77 -2.24
N THR A 556 -14.39 -0.32 -2.99
CA THR A 556 -15.69 -0.89 -3.34
C THR A 556 -16.38 -1.50 -2.12
N LEU A 557 -17.71 -1.47 -2.08
CA LEU A 557 -18.49 -1.87 -0.90
C LEU A 557 -18.06 -3.24 -0.31
N GLY A 558 -18.02 -3.30 1.02
CA GLY A 558 -17.62 -4.46 1.82
C GLY A 558 -16.29 -4.26 2.56
N PRO A 559 -15.77 -5.31 3.23
CA PRO A 559 -14.53 -5.23 4.04
C PRO A 559 -13.30 -4.75 3.25
N ILE A 560 -12.32 -4.15 3.91
CA ILE A 560 -11.11 -3.66 3.21
C ILE A 560 -10.12 -4.80 2.90
N GLU A 561 -10.07 -5.82 3.77
CA GLU A 561 -9.04 -6.85 3.79
C GLU A 561 -9.34 -8.08 2.91
N GLN A 562 -10.62 -8.37 2.64
CA GLN A 562 -11.05 -9.63 2.05
C GLN A 562 -10.98 -9.63 0.52
N GLN A 563 -10.48 -10.74 -0.04
CA GLN A 563 -10.67 -11.07 -1.44
C GLN A 563 -12.13 -11.42 -1.71
N ARG A 564 -12.78 -10.66 -2.60
CA ARG A 564 -14.21 -10.84 -2.96
C ARG A 564 -14.44 -10.99 -4.46
N GLY A 565 -13.41 -11.35 -5.23
CA GLY A 565 -13.49 -11.44 -6.69
C GLY A 565 -13.61 -10.07 -7.37
N LYS A 566 -14.36 -10.01 -8.47
CA LYS A 566 -14.51 -8.80 -9.30
C LYS A 566 -14.95 -7.58 -8.48
N GLN A 567 -14.25 -6.46 -8.66
CA GLN A 567 -14.64 -5.18 -8.05
C GLN A 567 -15.80 -4.53 -8.82
N GLU A 568 -16.78 -4.01 -8.08
CA GLU A 568 -17.95 -3.32 -8.62
C GLU A 568 -17.83 -1.82 -8.33
N PHE A 569 -17.63 -1.04 -9.40
CA PHE A 569 -17.48 0.40 -9.32
C PHE A 569 -18.81 1.11 -9.62
N PRO A 570 -19.13 2.23 -8.94
CA PRO A 570 -20.35 2.98 -9.19
C PRO A 570 -20.46 3.46 -10.64
N ILE A 571 -21.70 3.50 -11.15
CA ILE A 571 -22.02 4.05 -12.46
C ILE A 571 -23.13 5.09 -12.28
N LEU A 572 -22.80 6.34 -12.60
CA LEU A 572 -23.72 7.48 -12.60
C LEU A 572 -24.33 7.62 -13.99
N PHE A 573 -25.60 8.00 -14.07
CA PHE A 573 -26.32 8.16 -15.32
C PHE A 573 -27.54 9.07 -15.15
N GLY A 574 -27.96 9.70 -16.24
CA GLY A 574 -29.12 10.61 -16.23
C GLY A 574 -28.95 11.73 -15.20
N THR A 575 -29.88 11.83 -14.25
CA THR A 575 -29.86 12.80 -13.15
C THR A 575 -29.26 12.24 -11.85
N ASN A 576 -28.80 10.98 -11.83
CA ASN A 576 -28.20 10.39 -10.64
C ASN A 576 -26.75 10.89 -10.49
N THR A 577 -26.53 11.80 -9.55
CA THR A 577 -25.22 12.35 -9.21
C THR A 577 -24.58 11.71 -7.98
N SER A 578 -25.25 10.71 -7.40
CA SER A 578 -24.82 10.11 -6.14
C SER A 578 -24.24 8.71 -6.33
N MET A 579 -23.11 8.48 -5.69
CA MET A 579 -22.44 7.19 -5.61
C MET A 579 -22.18 6.82 -4.16
N THR A 580 -22.27 5.53 -3.89
CA THR A 580 -21.98 4.95 -2.57
C THR A 580 -20.81 3.98 -2.71
N MET A 581 -19.88 4.07 -1.77
CA MET A 581 -18.67 3.25 -1.70
C MET A 581 -18.28 3.06 -0.23
N SER A 582 -17.22 2.30 0.02
CA SER A 582 -16.63 2.25 1.35
C SER A 582 -15.49 3.26 1.49
N GLY A 583 -15.26 3.77 2.69
CA GLY A 583 -14.15 4.66 2.97
C GLY A 583 -13.88 4.86 4.46
N ARG A 584 -12.68 5.35 4.78
CA ARG A 584 -12.25 5.64 6.16
C ARG A 584 -11.33 6.85 6.22
N HIS A 585 -11.13 7.38 7.43
CA HIS A 585 -10.30 8.56 7.71
C HIS A 585 -10.73 9.85 6.99
N ILE A 586 -12.02 9.99 6.69
CA ILE A 586 -12.58 11.15 6.02
C ILE A 586 -13.08 12.15 7.07
N GLN A 587 -12.58 13.38 7.02
CA GLN A 587 -12.98 14.47 7.92
C GLN A 587 -14.27 15.15 7.43
N PRO A 588 -15.06 15.78 8.32
CA PRO A 588 -16.28 16.47 7.93
C PRO A 588 -16.08 17.63 6.93
N ASP A 589 -14.87 18.20 6.88
CA ASP A 589 -14.48 19.27 5.97
C ASP A 589 -13.77 18.77 4.71
N ALA A 590 -13.91 17.48 4.38
CA ALA A 590 -13.28 16.88 3.22
C ALA A 590 -13.87 17.40 1.91
N GLN A 591 -13.02 17.46 0.89
CA GLN A 591 -13.31 18.01 -0.43
C GLN A 591 -13.26 16.91 -1.48
N ILE A 592 -14.04 17.10 -2.54
CA ILE A 592 -14.15 16.13 -3.64
C ILE A 592 -13.20 16.57 -4.76
N ILE A 593 -12.39 15.63 -5.23
CA ILE A 593 -11.54 15.78 -6.41
C ILE A 593 -12.01 14.77 -7.45
N VAL A 594 -12.24 15.23 -8.68
CA VAL A 594 -12.52 14.37 -9.83
C VAL A 594 -11.49 14.66 -10.91
N ASP A 595 -10.82 13.61 -11.39
CA ASP A 595 -9.78 13.68 -12.43
C ASP A 595 -8.70 14.73 -12.14
N GLY A 596 -8.29 14.82 -10.88
CA GLY A 596 -7.21 15.71 -10.43
C GLY A 596 -7.65 17.11 -9.99
N HIS A 597 -8.92 17.50 -10.20
CA HIS A 597 -9.43 18.83 -9.90
C HIS A 597 -10.52 18.83 -8.84
N ARG A 598 -10.54 19.87 -8.00
CA ARG A 598 -11.60 20.06 -7.01
C ARG A 598 -12.94 20.30 -7.71
N VAL A 599 -13.98 19.60 -7.26
CA VAL A 599 -15.37 19.79 -7.73
C VAL A 599 -16.32 20.07 -6.59
N SER A 600 -17.46 20.69 -6.91
CA SER A 600 -18.52 20.95 -5.93
C SER A 600 -19.37 19.70 -5.70
N GLY A 601 -19.77 19.47 -4.45
CA GLY A 601 -20.60 18.34 -4.05
C GLY A 601 -20.65 18.19 -2.53
N SER A 602 -21.14 17.05 -2.07
CA SER A 602 -21.16 16.69 -0.65
C SER A 602 -20.60 15.28 -0.41
N VAL A 603 -19.99 15.10 0.77
CA VAL A 603 -19.50 13.82 1.26
C VAL A 603 -20.19 13.56 2.59
N ASN A 604 -20.88 12.42 2.69
CA ASN A 604 -21.51 11.98 3.93
C ASN A 604 -20.94 10.61 4.29
N CYS A 605 -20.52 10.44 5.54
CA CYS A 605 -19.93 9.19 6.03
C CYS A 605 -20.77 8.65 7.19
N GLU A 606 -21.11 7.37 7.11
CA GLU A 606 -21.74 6.61 8.18
C GLU A 606 -20.95 5.32 8.38
N ASN A 607 -20.20 5.23 9.48
CA ASN A 607 -19.16 4.20 9.67
C ASN A 607 -18.19 4.18 8.47
N GLU A 608 -17.95 3.02 7.88
CA GLU A 608 -17.14 2.89 6.66
C GLU A 608 -17.95 3.06 5.36
N THR A 609 -19.23 3.45 5.41
CA THR A 609 -20.02 3.72 4.21
C THR A 609 -19.93 5.21 3.87
N VAL A 610 -19.52 5.50 2.63
CA VAL A 610 -19.35 6.87 2.13
C VAL A 610 -20.29 7.11 0.96
N LYS A 611 -21.11 8.13 1.10
CA LYS A 611 -21.98 8.65 0.04
C LYS A 611 -21.41 9.96 -0.48
N VAL A 612 -21.06 10.00 -1.76
CA VAL A 612 -20.65 11.21 -2.46
C VAL A 612 -21.76 11.64 -3.39
N GLU A 613 -22.08 12.93 -3.40
CA GLU A 613 -23.02 13.54 -4.34
C GLU A 613 -22.33 14.69 -5.08
N LEU A 614 -22.21 14.56 -6.39
CA LEU A 614 -21.60 15.58 -7.24
C LEU A 614 -22.65 16.65 -7.58
N ALA A 615 -22.26 17.93 -7.56
CA ALA A 615 -23.15 18.99 -8.02
C ALA A 615 -23.41 18.92 -9.54
N LYS A 616 -22.44 18.37 -10.29
CA LYS A 616 -22.51 18.17 -11.74
C LYS A 616 -21.76 16.90 -12.12
N LEU A 617 -22.33 16.10 -13.01
CA LEU A 617 -21.64 14.94 -13.59
C LEU A 617 -20.49 15.40 -14.51
N PRO A 618 -19.33 14.70 -14.49
CA PRO A 618 -18.33 14.87 -15.52
C PRO A 618 -18.83 14.29 -16.86
N ASP A 619 -17.98 14.34 -17.89
CA ASP A 619 -18.27 13.80 -19.21
C ASP A 619 -18.53 12.28 -19.17
N LEU A 620 -18.95 11.69 -20.29
CA LEU A 620 -19.16 10.25 -20.36
C LEU A 620 -17.82 9.50 -20.31
N GLY A 621 -17.76 8.41 -19.53
CA GLY A 621 -16.58 7.57 -19.47
C GLY A 621 -16.22 7.11 -18.07
N MET A 622 -14.96 6.71 -17.90
CA MET A 622 -14.39 6.30 -16.63
C MET A 622 -13.65 7.50 -16.01
N HIS A 623 -13.89 7.73 -14.73
CA HIS A 623 -13.37 8.87 -13.97
C HIS A 623 -12.73 8.40 -12.67
N PHE A 624 -11.90 9.27 -12.09
CA PHE A 624 -11.19 9.00 -10.85
C PHE A 624 -11.61 9.98 -9.78
N LEU A 625 -12.22 9.45 -8.72
CA LEU A 625 -12.61 10.17 -7.52
C LEU A 625 -11.48 10.10 -6.50
N GLN A 626 -11.16 11.24 -5.89
CA GLN A 626 -10.44 11.30 -4.63
C GLN A 626 -11.23 12.15 -3.62
N ILE A 627 -11.06 11.83 -2.34
CA ILE A 627 -11.51 12.67 -1.23
C ILE A 627 -10.27 13.20 -0.54
N GLN A 628 -10.21 14.51 -0.31
CA GLN A 628 -9.10 15.17 0.37
C GLN A 628 -9.58 15.82 1.67
N ASN A 629 -8.96 15.46 2.78
CA ASN A 629 -9.17 16.19 4.04
C ASN A 629 -8.55 17.58 3.93
N SER A 630 -9.23 18.61 4.44
CA SER A 630 -8.73 19.98 4.33
C SER A 630 -7.36 20.13 5.02
N ASN A 631 -6.37 20.69 4.31
CA ASN A 631 -4.96 20.77 4.74
C ASN A 631 -4.28 19.40 4.99
N GLY A 632 -4.85 18.30 4.50
CA GLY A 632 -4.32 16.94 4.63
C GLY A 632 -4.14 16.24 3.30
N LEU A 633 -3.89 14.93 3.36
CA LEU A 633 -3.71 14.08 2.19
C LEU A 633 -5.03 13.77 1.46
N ALA A 634 -4.93 13.41 0.19
CA ALA A 634 -6.00 12.87 -0.64
C ALA A 634 -6.10 11.34 -0.54
N SER A 635 -7.20 10.76 -0.98
CA SER A 635 -7.36 9.31 -1.08
C SER A 635 -6.70 8.75 -2.35
N ASN A 636 -6.70 7.42 -2.47
CA ASN A 636 -6.44 6.73 -3.74
C ASN A 636 -7.38 7.22 -4.85
N ASP A 637 -6.99 7.00 -6.11
CA ASP A 637 -7.83 7.22 -7.28
C ASP A 637 -8.92 6.12 -7.36
N PHE A 638 -10.11 6.40 -6.82
CA PHE A 638 -11.25 5.49 -6.84
C PHE A 638 -12.00 5.58 -8.17
N ILE A 639 -12.28 4.44 -8.79
CA ILE A 639 -12.92 4.41 -10.11
C ILE A 639 -14.43 4.58 -9.97
N PHE A 640 -15.02 5.43 -10.82
CA PHE A 640 -16.45 5.42 -11.13
C PHE A 640 -16.68 5.67 -12.62
N HIS A 641 -17.89 5.43 -13.10
CA HIS A 641 -18.25 5.68 -14.50
C HIS A 641 -19.41 6.66 -14.60
N VAL A 642 -19.46 7.38 -15.71
CA VAL A 642 -20.65 8.11 -16.16
C VAL A 642 -21.10 7.52 -17.49
N ALA A 643 -22.36 7.13 -17.56
CA ALA A 643 -22.99 6.52 -18.72
C ALA A 643 -24.20 7.34 -19.19
N GLU A 644 -24.51 7.27 -20.48
CA GLU A 644 -25.70 7.93 -21.05
C GLU A 644 -27.00 7.37 -20.48
N LYS A 645 -27.01 6.06 -20.22
CA LYS A 645 -28.16 5.31 -19.74
C LYS A 645 -27.73 4.39 -18.61
N ASP A 646 -28.70 4.01 -17.80
CA ASP A 646 -28.50 3.00 -16.77
C ASP A 646 -27.95 1.71 -17.40
N PRO A 647 -26.74 1.26 -17.06
CA PRO A 647 -26.18 0.00 -17.56
C PRO A 647 -26.95 -1.23 -17.04
N ALA A 648 -27.74 -1.10 -15.96
CA ALA A 648 -28.67 -2.12 -15.50
C ALA A 648 -30.00 -2.09 -16.29
N ALA A 649 -30.33 -0.98 -16.97
CA ALA A 649 -31.41 -0.92 -17.96
C ALA A 649 -30.98 -1.62 -19.24
N THR A 650 -30.91 -2.94 -19.15
CA THR A 650 -30.82 -3.83 -20.31
C THR A 650 -32.15 -3.83 -21.05
N ASP A 651 -32.09 -3.89 -22.39
CA ASP A 651 -33.24 -4.29 -23.20
C ASP A 651 -33.80 -5.59 -22.58
N PRO A 652 -35.09 -5.67 -22.21
CA PRO A 652 -35.72 -6.88 -21.68
C PRO A 652 -35.37 -8.15 -22.47
N LYS A 653 -35.03 -8.01 -23.76
CA LYS A 653 -34.64 -9.10 -24.66
C LYS A 653 -33.20 -9.61 -24.50
N SER A 654 -32.38 -8.96 -23.69
CA SER A 654 -30.96 -9.28 -23.49
C SER A 654 -30.63 -9.85 -22.10
N GLN A 655 -31.58 -9.82 -21.16
CA GLN A 655 -31.37 -10.22 -19.78
C GLN A 655 -31.10 -11.73 -19.64
N THR A 656 -30.11 -12.08 -18.83
CA THR A 656 -29.90 -13.47 -18.42
C THR A 656 -30.81 -13.81 -17.23
N LEU A 657 -31.09 -15.10 -17.01
CA LEU A 657 -31.86 -15.52 -15.84
C LEU A 657 -31.16 -15.10 -14.53
N GLY A 658 -29.83 -15.16 -14.50
CA GLY A 658 -29.03 -14.73 -13.35
C GLY A 658 -29.18 -13.24 -13.05
N ASP A 659 -29.29 -12.40 -14.09
CA ASP A 659 -29.49 -10.96 -13.90
C ASP A 659 -30.87 -10.65 -13.35
N ILE A 660 -31.91 -11.31 -13.89
CA ILE A 660 -33.29 -11.15 -13.39
C ILE A 660 -33.39 -11.58 -11.93
N LEU A 661 -32.77 -12.70 -11.56
CA LEU A 661 -32.78 -13.18 -10.17
C LEU A 661 -32.02 -12.25 -9.22
N ARG A 662 -30.86 -11.71 -9.62
CA ARG A 662 -30.10 -10.76 -8.80
C ARG A 662 -30.83 -9.42 -8.64
N GLN A 663 -31.42 -8.90 -9.71
CA GLN A 663 -32.21 -7.66 -9.68
C GLN A 663 -33.46 -7.80 -8.79
N SER A 664 -34.12 -8.95 -8.85
CA SER A 664 -35.29 -9.26 -8.02
C SER A 664 -34.94 -9.80 -6.63
N LYS A 665 -33.66 -9.95 -6.27
CA LYS A 665 -33.17 -10.52 -5.01
C LYS A 665 -33.60 -11.98 -4.76
N TRP A 666 -33.94 -12.71 -5.83
CA TRP A 666 -34.36 -14.12 -5.84
C TRP A 666 -33.24 -15.09 -6.23
N ASP A 667 -32.01 -14.62 -6.44
CA ASP A 667 -30.83 -15.46 -6.68
C ASP A 667 -30.53 -16.41 -5.50
N ARG A 668 -30.99 -16.03 -4.31
CA ARG A 668 -30.99 -16.85 -3.09
C ARG A 668 -31.83 -18.12 -3.19
N LEU A 669 -32.74 -18.25 -4.17
CA LEU A 669 -33.54 -19.46 -4.37
C LEU A 669 -32.67 -20.69 -4.69
N ILE A 670 -31.49 -20.50 -5.29
CA ILE A 670 -30.54 -21.57 -5.62
C ILE A 670 -30.12 -22.30 -4.35
N GLY A 671 -30.27 -23.63 -4.35
CA GLY A 671 -29.97 -24.48 -3.20
C GLY A 671 -30.95 -25.64 -3.05
N THR A 672 -30.78 -26.40 -1.97
CA THR A 672 -31.69 -27.48 -1.57
C THR A 672 -32.57 -27.01 -0.42
N TRP A 673 -33.88 -27.20 -0.57
CA TRP A 673 -34.91 -26.82 0.37
C TRP A 673 -35.70 -28.05 0.80
N VAL A 674 -35.99 -28.18 2.09
CA VAL A 674 -36.75 -29.29 2.66
C VAL A 674 -37.86 -28.77 3.54
N ASP A 675 -39.02 -29.43 3.57
CA ASP A 675 -40.12 -29.03 4.46
C ASP A 675 -39.70 -29.11 5.93
N ALA A 676 -40.11 -28.12 6.72
CA ALA A 676 -39.66 -27.97 8.10
C ALA A 676 -40.16 -29.11 9.02
N ASP A 677 -41.37 -29.62 8.76
CA ASP A 677 -42.07 -30.54 9.66
C ASP A 677 -41.52 -31.97 9.57
N SER A 678 -41.27 -32.45 8.35
CA SER A 678 -40.78 -33.81 8.09
C SER A 678 -39.31 -33.85 7.66
N LYS A 679 -38.65 -32.70 7.56
CA LYS A 679 -37.25 -32.55 7.15
C LYS A 679 -36.97 -33.12 5.76
N GLY A 680 -37.89 -32.94 4.83
CA GLY A 680 -37.74 -33.32 3.42
C GLY A 680 -38.33 -34.67 3.06
N ALA A 681 -39.06 -35.32 3.96
CA ALA A 681 -39.79 -36.54 3.65
C ALA A 681 -41.13 -36.26 2.95
N ALA A 682 -41.74 -35.10 3.20
CA ALA A 682 -42.99 -34.67 2.58
C ALA A 682 -42.74 -33.84 1.33
N LEU A 683 -41.77 -32.91 1.37
CA LEU A 683 -41.37 -32.12 0.22
C LEU A 683 -39.88 -31.75 0.27
N LYS A 684 -39.16 -32.06 -0.81
CA LYS A 684 -37.80 -31.59 -1.05
C LYS A 684 -37.71 -30.95 -2.43
N SER A 685 -37.22 -29.71 -2.49
CA SER A 685 -37.04 -28.97 -3.74
C SER A 685 -35.58 -28.56 -3.92
N ILE A 686 -35.03 -28.77 -5.12
CA ILE A 686 -33.65 -28.40 -5.45
C ILE A 686 -33.69 -27.45 -6.64
N TYR A 687 -33.00 -26.32 -6.52
CA TYR A 687 -32.80 -25.36 -7.62
C TYR A 687 -31.31 -25.27 -7.90
N SER A 688 -30.87 -25.70 -9.08
CA SER A 688 -29.46 -25.75 -9.45
C SER A 688 -29.21 -25.24 -10.87
N TRP A 689 -28.10 -24.54 -11.07
CA TRP A 689 -27.69 -24.10 -12.41
C TRP A 689 -27.28 -25.30 -13.26
N LYS A 690 -27.95 -25.51 -14.40
CA LYS A 690 -27.44 -26.41 -15.46
C LYS A 690 -26.57 -25.67 -16.47
N ILE A 691 -26.90 -24.41 -16.72
CA ILE A 691 -26.04 -23.47 -17.43
C ILE A 691 -26.01 -22.20 -16.58
N LYS A 692 -24.84 -21.86 -16.03
CA LYS A 692 -24.67 -20.75 -15.10
C LYS A 692 -25.28 -19.46 -15.68
N ASP A 693 -26.10 -18.81 -14.86
CA ASP A 693 -26.85 -17.58 -15.15
C ASP A 693 -27.88 -17.66 -16.30
N ARG A 694 -28.09 -18.84 -16.91
CA ARG A 694 -28.99 -19.01 -18.06
C ARG A 694 -30.14 -19.99 -17.83
N VAL A 695 -29.85 -21.15 -17.25
CA VAL A 695 -30.83 -22.24 -17.10
C VAL A 695 -30.70 -22.88 -15.73
N ILE A 696 -31.81 -22.89 -14.97
CA ILE A 696 -31.95 -23.60 -13.70
C ILE A 696 -32.73 -24.88 -13.95
N GLU A 697 -32.27 -25.99 -13.40
CA GLU A 697 -33.10 -27.17 -13.18
C GLU A 697 -33.70 -27.07 -11.78
N SER A 698 -35.02 -27.22 -11.73
CA SER A 698 -35.79 -27.40 -10.50
C SER A 698 -36.22 -28.85 -10.40
N THR A 699 -35.90 -29.51 -9.28
CA THR A 699 -36.45 -30.82 -8.96
C THR A 699 -37.33 -30.71 -7.72
N SER A 700 -38.44 -31.46 -7.70
CA SER A 700 -39.34 -31.57 -6.55
C SER A 700 -39.57 -33.04 -6.25
N GLN A 701 -39.40 -33.44 -5.00
CA GLN A 701 -39.63 -34.80 -4.50
C GLN A 701 -40.69 -34.74 -3.39
N GLU A 702 -41.78 -35.45 -3.61
CA GLU A 702 -42.91 -35.60 -2.69
C GLU A 702 -43.11 -37.09 -2.39
N ALA A 703 -43.87 -37.42 -1.34
CA ALA A 703 -44.05 -38.80 -0.88
C ALA A 703 -44.47 -39.79 -1.99
N ASN A 704 -45.27 -39.35 -2.97
CA ASN A 704 -45.77 -40.17 -4.07
C ASN A 704 -45.54 -39.55 -5.46
N ASN A 705 -44.70 -38.51 -5.57
CA ASN A 705 -44.44 -37.85 -6.85
C ASN A 705 -43.01 -37.33 -6.93
N GLU A 706 -42.50 -37.24 -8.14
CA GLU A 706 -41.21 -36.59 -8.41
C GLU A 706 -41.33 -35.83 -9.73
N SER A 707 -40.91 -34.57 -9.74
CA SER A 707 -40.96 -33.72 -10.92
C SER A 707 -39.63 -33.04 -11.21
N VAL A 708 -39.35 -32.84 -12.48
CA VAL A 708 -38.20 -32.06 -12.97
C VAL A 708 -38.68 -30.99 -13.93
N ALA A 709 -38.16 -29.79 -13.78
CA ALA A 709 -38.50 -28.64 -14.62
C ALA A 709 -37.27 -27.79 -14.94
N LEU A 710 -37.35 -27.08 -16.06
CA LEU A 710 -36.38 -26.06 -16.45
C LEU A 710 -36.99 -24.67 -16.25
N MET A 711 -36.19 -23.78 -15.68
CA MET A 711 -36.47 -22.36 -15.55
C MET A 711 -35.44 -21.58 -16.38
N ALA A 712 -35.92 -20.76 -17.31
CA ALA A 712 -35.09 -19.97 -18.23
C ALA A 712 -35.87 -18.76 -18.76
N VAL A 713 -35.17 -17.85 -19.44
CA VAL A 713 -35.76 -16.65 -20.05
C VAL A 713 -36.20 -16.96 -21.48
N ASN A 714 -37.44 -16.65 -21.82
CA ASN A 714 -37.94 -16.71 -23.18
C ASN A 714 -37.25 -15.60 -24.00
N ALA A 715 -36.53 -15.99 -25.06
CA ALA A 715 -35.74 -15.05 -25.85
C ALA A 715 -36.57 -14.02 -26.63
N GLU A 716 -37.86 -14.28 -26.86
CA GLU A 716 -38.78 -13.38 -27.56
C GLU A 716 -39.49 -12.42 -26.61
N SER A 717 -40.07 -12.95 -25.51
CA SER A 717 -40.86 -12.16 -24.56
C SER A 717 -40.07 -11.56 -23.40
N GLY A 718 -38.89 -12.10 -23.09
CA GLY A 718 -38.12 -11.75 -21.88
C GLY A 718 -38.69 -12.34 -20.59
N GLU A 719 -39.78 -13.10 -20.66
CA GLU A 719 -40.44 -13.70 -19.49
C GLU A 719 -39.66 -14.92 -18.99
N VAL A 720 -39.65 -15.12 -17.68
CA VAL A 720 -39.07 -16.32 -17.07
C VAL A 720 -40.10 -17.45 -17.12
N PHE A 721 -39.87 -18.45 -17.97
CA PHE A 721 -40.74 -19.61 -18.07
C PHE A 721 -40.30 -20.73 -17.13
N HIS A 722 -41.23 -21.63 -16.84
CA HIS A 722 -41.02 -22.84 -16.07
C HIS A 722 -41.73 -23.99 -16.76
N ILE A 723 -41.00 -25.03 -17.19
CA ILE A 723 -41.59 -26.14 -17.94
C ILE A 723 -41.01 -27.46 -17.47
N GLY A 724 -41.88 -28.45 -17.23
CA GLY A 724 -41.47 -29.73 -16.67
C GLY A 724 -42.52 -30.81 -16.78
N ALA A 725 -42.20 -31.95 -16.20
CA ALA A 725 -43.10 -33.08 -16.07
C ALA A 725 -42.83 -33.83 -14.77
N ASP A 726 -43.79 -34.66 -14.36
CA ASP A 726 -43.70 -35.50 -13.19
C ASP A 726 -43.73 -37.00 -13.52
N ARG A 727 -43.46 -37.82 -12.50
CA ARG A 727 -43.42 -39.29 -12.58
C ARG A 727 -44.75 -39.92 -13.01
N ASN A 728 -45.86 -39.24 -12.75
CA ASN A 728 -47.21 -39.71 -13.06
C ASN A 728 -47.66 -39.34 -14.48
N GLY A 729 -46.76 -38.77 -15.30
CA GLY A 729 -47.05 -38.37 -16.66
C GLY A 729 -47.76 -37.03 -16.77
N THR A 730 -47.84 -36.25 -15.68
CA THR A 730 -48.31 -34.87 -15.73
C THR A 730 -47.25 -34.01 -16.40
N SER A 731 -47.65 -33.21 -17.37
CA SER A 731 -46.81 -32.18 -17.98
C SER A 731 -47.32 -30.81 -17.57
N PHE A 732 -46.39 -29.87 -17.34
CA PHE A 732 -46.75 -28.55 -16.87
C PHE A 732 -45.87 -27.46 -17.46
N SER A 733 -46.47 -26.31 -17.71
CA SER A 733 -45.80 -25.12 -18.21
C SER A 733 -46.38 -23.87 -17.56
N GLY A 734 -45.52 -22.91 -17.26
CA GLY A 734 -45.86 -21.74 -16.50
C GLY A 734 -44.87 -20.62 -16.64
N LYS A 735 -45.15 -19.54 -15.93
CA LYS A 735 -44.32 -18.33 -15.90
C LYS A 735 -44.07 -17.90 -14.46
N TRP A 736 -42.92 -17.28 -14.25
CA TRP A 736 -42.55 -16.63 -13.00
C TRP A 736 -42.76 -15.13 -13.11
N GLU A 737 -43.38 -14.56 -12.08
CA GLU A 737 -43.41 -13.13 -11.82
C GLU A 737 -42.49 -12.87 -10.63
N LEU A 738 -41.33 -12.24 -10.91
CA LEU A 738 -40.28 -11.94 -9.93
C LEU A 738 -40.32 -10.44 -9.65
N SER A 739 -40.63 -10.05 -8.42
CA SER A 739 -40.74 -8.64 -8.01
C SER A 739 -39.51 -8.17 -7.23
N ASN A 740 -39.15 -6.89 -7.36
CA ASN A 740 -37.91 -6.34 -6.77
C ASN A 740 -37.93 -6.22 -5.24
N ASP A 741 -39.12 -6.17 -4.62
CA ASP A 741 -39.31 -5.95 -3.18
C ASP A 741 -40.47 -6.80 -2.60
N GLY A 742 -40.72 -7.99 -3.14
CA GLY A 742 -41.84 -8.83 -2.71
C GLY A 742 -41.74 -10.30 -3.08
N ASP A 743 -42.86 -10.99 -2.95
CA ASP A 743 -43.00 -12.41 -3.27
C ASP A 743 -42.70 -12.69 -4.75
N ALA A 744 -42.20 -13.89 -5.02
CA ALA A 744 -42.20 -14.46 -6.36
C ALA A 744 -43.46 -15.29 -6.56
N VAL A 745 -44.02 -15.26 -7.77
CA VAL A 745 -45.24 -15.99 -8.07
C VAL A 745 -45.01 -16.88 -9.29
N LEU A 746 -45.27 -18.17 -9.13
CA LEU A 746 -45.25 -19.15 -10.21
C LEU A 746 -46.69 -19.51 -10.57
N GLU A 747 -47.10 -19.17 -11.79
CA GLU A 747 -48.38 -19.60 -12.36
C GLU A 747 -48.14 -20.70 -13.38
N VAL A 748 -48.68 -21.89 -13.11
CA VAL A 748 -48.42 -23.10 -13.90
C VAL A 748 -49.73 -23.74 -14.33
N GLY A 749 -49.89 -23.91 -15.64
CA GLY A 749 -50.89 -24.80 -16.21
C GLY A 749 -50.34 -26.22 -16.27
N PHE A 750 -51.16 -27.22 -15.98
CA PHE A 750 -50.78 -28.63 -16.05
C PHE A 750 -51.82 -29.45 -16.81
N THR A 751 -51.37 -30.55 -17.41
CA THR A 751 -52.21 -31.63 -17.95
C THR A 751 -51.75 -32.94 -17.33
N SER A 752 -52.62 -33.60 -16.58
CA SER A 752 -52.33 -34.87 -15.91
C SER A 752 -52.11 -36.00 -16.92
N GLY A 753 -51.49 -37.10 -16.48
CA GLY A 753 -51.35 -38.31 -17.31
C GLY A 753 -52.69 -38.92 -17.78
N THR A 754 -53.80 -38.55 -17.15
CA THR A 754 -55.17 -38.95 -17.55
C THR A 754 -55.87 -37.93 -18.46
N GLY A 755 -55.20 -36.82 -18.80
CA GLY A 755 -55.69 -35.79 -19.72
C GLY A 755 -56.51 -34.67 -19.05
N GLU A 756 -56.60 -34.64 -17.72
CA GLU A 756 -57.26 -33.57 -16.98
C GLU A 756 -56.38 -32.32 -16.99
N LYS A 757 -56.99 -31.16 -17.22
CA LYS A 757 -56.29 -29.87 -17.30
C LYS A 757 -56.64 -29.01 -16.09
N GLY A 758 -55.65 -28.32 -15.55
CA GLY A 758 -55.83 -27.36 -14.49
C GLY A 758 -54.74 -26.30 -14.47
N SER A 759 -54.85 -25.36 -13.54
CA SER A 759 -53.79 -24.40 -13.24
C SER A 759 -53.63 -24.22 -11.74
N ILE A 760 -52.42 -23.95 -11.32
CA ILE A 760 -52.05 -23.68 -9.93
C ILE A 760 -51.21 -22.42 -9.90
N LYS A 761 -51.43 -21.60 -8.88
CA LYS A 761 -50.62 -20.43 -8.59
C LYS A 761 -49.93 -20.64 -7.25
N ILE A 762 -48.62 -20.51 -7.24
CA ILE A 762 -47.77 -20.74 -6.06
C ILE A 762 -47.02 -19.46 -5.77
N ARG A 763 -47.19 -18.94 -4.57
CA ARG A 763 -46.51 -17.75 -4.06
C ARG A 763 -45.34 -18.17 -3.19
N TYR A 764 -44.17 -17.61 -3.46
CA TYR A 764 -42.92 -17.86 -2.78
C TYR A 764 -42.55 -16.61 -1.98
N HIS A 765 -42.23 -16.79 -0.70
CA HIS A 765 -41.79 -15.73 0.19
C HIS A 765 -40.47 -16.14 0.89
N LEU A 766 -39.45 -15.27 0.83
CA LEU A 766 -38.12 -15.49 1.44
C LEU A 766 -37.91 -14.52 2.61
N PRO A 767 -38.32 -14.86 3.85
CA PRO A 767 -38.15 -13.98 5.00
C PRO A 767 -36.67 -13.83 5.42
N ASN A 768 -35.80 -14.79 5.11
CA ASN A 768 -34.35 -14.75 5.35
C ASN A 768 -33.61 -15.77 4.45
N ASP A 769 -32.28 -15.92 4.60
CA ASP A 769 -31.47 -16.78 3.74
C ASP A 769 -31.80 -18.27 3.89
N ASP A 770 -32.27 -18.67 5.06
CA ASP A 770 -32.40 -20.08 5.45
C ASP A 770 -33.85 -20.58 5.46
N THR A 771 -34.83 -19.72 5.17
CA THR A 771 -36.27 -20.03 5.22
C THR A 771 -36.98 -19.61 3.93
N LEU A 772 -37.81 -20.50 3.38
CA LEU A 772 -38.67 -20.25 2.22
C LEU A 772 -40.10 -20.67 2.55
N GLU A 773 -41.07 -19.82 2.27
CA GLU A 773 -42.49 -20.12 2.47
C GLU A 773 -43.20 -20.23 1.13
N LEU A 774 -43.89 -21.35 0.90
CA LEU A 774 -44.65 -21.64 -0.30
C LEU A 774 -46.14 -21.58 0.03
N ALA A 775 -46.91 -20.73 -0.63
CA ALA A 775 -48.36 -20.66 -0.50
C ALA A 775 -49.02 -21.04 -1.83
N ILE A 776 -49.69 -22.20 -1.85
CA ILE A 776 -50.49 -22.65 -2.98
C ILE A 776 -51.86 -21.95 -2.90
N GLU A 777 -52.17 -21.09 -3.87
CA GLU A 777 -53.39 -20.29 -3.91
C GLU A 777 -54.58 -21.18 -4.38
N LEU A 778 -55.22 -21.82 -3.41
CA LEU A 778 -56.45 -22.61 -3.57
C LEU A 778 -57.61 -21.97 -2.77
N PRO A 779 -58.89 -22.35 -3.00
CA PRO A 779 -60.01 -21.88 -2.19
C PRO A 779 -59.83 -22.06 -0.67
N GLN A 780 -59.06 -23.08 -0.28
CA GLN A 780 -58.40 -23.14 1.03
C GLN A 780 -56.89 -23.17 0.80
N PRO A 781 -56.14 -22.09 1.12
CA PRO A 781 -54.72 -22.00 0.81
C PRO A 781 -53.90 -23.00 1.63
N ILE A 782 -52.90 -23.59 0.98
CA ILE A 782 -51.94 -24.49 1.63
C ILE A 782 -50.61 -23.74 1.74
N THR A 783 -50.09 -23.59 2.96
CA THR A 783 -48.78 -22.97 3.21
C THR A 783 -47.79 -24.01 3.70
N ILE A 784 -46.62 -24.07 3.05
CA ILE A 784 -45.54 -25.00 3.37
C ILE A 784 -44.32 -24.16 3.72
N LYS A 785 -43.77 -24.38 4.92
CA LYS A 785 -42.51 -23.78 5.34
C LYS A 785 -41.36 -24.71 5.01
N MET A 786 -40.39 -24.20 4.27
CA MET A 786 -39.19 -24.89 3.81
C MET A 786 -37.95 -24.30 4.50
N ILE A 787 -36.97 -25.13 4.81
CA ILE A 787 -35.69 -24.76 5.41
C ILE A 787 -34.58 -25.15 4.44
N ARG A 788 -33.57 -24.29 4.30
CA ARG A 788 -32.40 -24.58 3.46
C ARG A 788 -31.56 -25.69 4.09
N LEU A 789 -31.29 -26.74 3.33
CA LEU A 789 -30.35 -27.78 3.71
C LEU A 789 -28.92 -27.27 3.47
N LYS A 790 -28.20 -26.97 4.55
CA LYS A 790 -26.76 -26.67 4.49
C LYS A 790 -26.03 -27.98 4.21
N GLU A 791 -25.33 -28.06 3.08
CA GLU A 791 -24.46 -29.21 2.82
C GLU A 791 -23.45 -29.32 3.96
N ALA A 792 -23.28 -30.53 4.50
CA ALA A 792 -22.14 -30.80 5.36
C ALA A 792 -20.90 -30.53 4.53
N VAL A 793 -20.04 -29.62 5.01
CA VAL A 793 -18.69 -29.46 4.49
C VAL A 793 -18.06 -30.84 4.54
N ALA A 794 -17.84 -31.45 3.37
CA ALA A 794 -17.13 -32.70 3.29
C ALA A 794 -15.75 -32.50 3.94
N PRO A 795 -15.27 -33.45 4.76
CA PRO A 795 -13.98 -33.32 5.44
C PRO A 795 -12.80 -33.16 4.48
#